data_AF-A0A917FU84-F1
#
_entry.id   AF-A0A917FU84-F1
#
_cell.length_a   1.000
_cell.length_b   1.000
_cell.length_c   1.000
_cell.angle_alpha   90.00
_cell.angle_beta   90.00
_cell.angle_gamma   90.00
#
_symmetry.space_group_name_H-M   'P 1'
#
loop_
_entity.id
_entity.type
_entity.pdbx_description
1 polymer ?
#
loop_
_entity_poly.entity_id
_entity_poly.type
_entity_poly.pdbx_seq_one_letter_code
_entity_poly.pdbx_strand_id
1 'polypeptide(L)'
;MKKTIIVAIGAFMIWAVFANIDIYSAARKLPTTPAEVLKYANEDVHKLYGIEKYFPENSKMGPYRKDLLTKRIAKNDTRYYEIVYGKSHGTALDGGMLEYAGYTVNGEHVPTENVPWFAGWSGTQIQNFKLYPKPWDNGFIIKKYGISKNDFNQMKITNNTNFTKYLPDGTFEQLIIKGMNIKYGGEHTYKEFMYRNQNATLAGEKVYANGTTPKQGGRWIDYVHVLQPPTYFSWGYGTVYINHNDSSNITYLDIPIAPMVLLEQDYDLQAAFDTLPLQAQAGEKVEVKIRVHSTFPEQTQAHYKWDIIQASTDEAIPAAGSKLKFTGHAVKAEGELVIPKNGEQLLVASFIMPDSEVRVKFNVNSEGKTPKEKVITNNVLDSSPIAVKLLKPQPLTYNVLTRQVKFPIYGGAELVAQLTKPRGTWVGNATGELNVLNGTMDLFRDYKVLNNKAVNEPGTRISRQPIVSATIDRKDFGDDPQNGKWLNVENPYTPKVREGSVDFRGAVQRTYEYELKNCNKDKCTTRTVTETAHADFPQGTDRKLYEMYFYHGRENVPDPVVEKKIEKNNNTSLAKKLLWRTEPYPFDVIRWMYHMDVNNKAYQAVAVDGQYERSFTQQGAGEVTWSTESSQAKEYQVARTAAKEGQASKTFYDKAVFATDRELQQFNYPVKSGYYFNPAGSYSFNVKTVVYKPVKDDTEDHKELVQKVIDSFRYESDLIYINNKKIAVNLSNEELSKQGGGFARKRGVLTAEKPKGVNGEVLLAVLDRSVDSSRYSKQVVELKHSQNTGGETHDHWKKVMEGYSQSSTAGSNSSFEYKEFVKDGQPMYEITEQTKVTIVINPKNSYLYTHANMGDGEYLIRVSIGDVDLSKSKLAYNVLQPLRGITALDGMKVTVKGSMYDDLFN
;
A
#
# COMPACT_ATOMS: atom_id res chain seq x y z
N MET A 1 -24.56 56.57 -42.86
CA MET A 1 -24.25 58.00 -43.08
C MET A 1 -22.74 58.21 -43.02
N LYS A 2 -22.26 59.17 -43.81
CA LYS A 2 -20.87 59.47 -44.19
C LYS A 2 -19.95 59.90 -43.02
N LYS A 3 -18.68 59.45 -43.09
CA LYS A 3 -17.36 60.16 -43.00
C LYS A 3 -17.20 61.29 -41.95
N THR A 4 -16.10 61.38 -41.17
CA THR A 4 -14.79 62.04 -41.49
C THR A 4 -13.88 61.88 -40.23
N ILE A 5 -12.69 61.24 -40.17
CA ILE A 5 -11.26 61.53 -40.54
C ILE A 5 -10.61 62.84 -39.96
N ILE A 6 -9.35 62.67 -39.46
CA ILE A 6 -8.21 63.62 -39.26
C ILE A 6 -8.08 64.16 -37.81
N VAL A 7 -7.11 63.84 -36.93
CA VAL A 7 -5.63 63.65 -36.87
C VAL A 7 -4.97 64.74 -35.98
N ALA A 8 -4.17 64.25 -35.02
CA ALA A 8 -3.02 64.85 -34.32
C ALA A 8 -3.20 66.07 -33.39
N ILE A 9 -2.78 65.96 -32.12
CA ILE A 9 -1.43 66.26 -31.59
C ILE A 9 -1.46 66.11 -30.06
N GLY A 10 -0.51 65.34 -29.52
CA GLY A 10 0.20 65.59 -28.26
C GLY A 10 -0.59 65.84 -26.97
N ALA A 11 -0.81 64.79 -26.17
CA ALA A 11 -0.81 64.92 -24.72
C ALA A 11 -0.36 63.59 -24.08
N PHE A 12 0.96 63.42 -23.99
CA PHE A 12 1.60 62.52 -23.05
C PHE A 12 1.22 62.98 -21.64
N MET A 13 0.12 62.45 -21.07
CA MET A 13 -0.16 62.59 -19.64
C MET A 13 0.22 61.27 -18.96
N ILE A 14 1.52 61.16 -18.68
CA ILE A 14 2.07 60.24 -17.70
C ILE A 14 1.43 60.62 -16.35
N TRP A 15 0.55 59.76 -15.84
CA TRP A 15 0.24 59.75 -14.42
C TRP A 15 1.46 59.20 -13.68
N ALA A 16 2.37 60.11 -13.35
CA ALA A 16 3.45 59.87 -12.42
C ALA A 16 2.84 59.69 -11.03
N VAL A 17 2.53 58.44 -10.67
CA VAL A 17 2.52 58.05 -9.27
C VAL A 17 3.97 58.20 -8.81
N PHE A 18 4.18 59.18 -7.93
CA PHE A 18 5.46 59.50 -7.31
C PHE A 18 5.98 58.29 -6.52
N ALA A 19 6.58 57.33 -7.21
CA ALA A 19 7.72 56.63 -6.67
C ALA A 19 8.87 57.64 -6.71
N ASN A 20 9.20 58.21 -5.56
CA ASN A 20 10.54 58.75 -5.35
C ASN A 20 11.50 57.55 -5.46
N ILE A 21 11.79 57.14 -6.69
CA ILE A 21 12.95 56.30 -6.98
C ILE A 21 14.12 57.22 -6.68
N ASP A 22 14.72 57.00 -5.53
CA ASP A 22 15.89 57.73 -5.08
C ASP A 22 17.04 57.36 -6.03
N ILE A 23 17.25 58.17 -7.07
CA ILE A 23 18.22 57.96 -8.18
C ILE A 23 19.68 58.07 -7.68
N TYR A 24 19.90 57.98 -6.37
CA TYR A 24 21.17 58.35 -5.76
C TYR A 24 22.30 57.33 -6.02
N SER A 25 22.01 56.02 -6.02
CA SER A 25 23.02 54.98 -6.27
C SER A 25 22.93 54.32 -7.67
N ALA A 26 21.74 54.20 -8.26
CA ALA A 26 21.52 53.39 -9.47
C ALA A 26 22.26 53.88 -10.74
N ALA A 27 22.85 55.08 -10.74
CA ALA A 27 23.50 55.68 -11.91
C ALA A 27 24.98 56.09 -11.70
N ARG A 28 25.56 55.91 -10.50
CA ARG A 28 26.91 56.42 -10.21
C ARG A 28 27.99 55.38 -10.54
N LYS A 29 28.71 55.62 -11.64
CA LYS A 29 29.94 54.89 -11.96
C LYS A 29 31.03 55.24 -10.94
N LEU A 30 31.95 54.30 -10.71
CA LEU A 30 33.14 54.56 -9.90
C LEU A 30 33.89 55.78 -10.47
N PRO A 31 34.23 56.81 -9.66
CA PRO A 31 35.03 57.95 -10.10
C PRO A 31 36.28 57.51 -10.86
N THR A 32 36.58 58.15 -11.99
CA THR A 32 37.75 57.83 -12.83
C THR A 32 38.80 58.93 -12.86
N THR A 33 38.54 60.07 -12.21
CA THR A 33 39.50 61.17 -12.07
C THR A 33 39.51 61.72 -10.63
N PRO A 34 40.63 62.32 -10.15
CA PRO A 34 40.66 62.95 -8.83
C PRO A 34 39.59 64.04 -8.63
N ALA A 35 39.25 64.77 -9.70
CA ALA A 35 38.20 65.79 -9.67
C ALA A 35 36.81 65.18 -9.47
N GLU A 36 36.53 64.03 -10.10
CA GLU A 36 35.27 63.29 -9.88
C GLU A 36 35.17 62.75 -8.45
N VAL A 37 36.26 62.25 -7.87
CA VAL A 37 36.29 61.80 -6.47
C VAL A 37 35.87 62.95 -5.54
N LEU A 38 36.50 64.12 -5.69
CA LEU A 38 36.20 65.29 -4.85
C LEU A 38 34.77 65.81 -5.08
N LYS A 39 34.31 65.82 -6.34
CA LYS A 39 32.93 66.20 -6.68
C LYS A 39 31.92 65.27 -6.02
N TYR A 40 32.07 63.96 -6.18
CA TYR A 40 31.13 62.99 -5.62
C TYR A 40 31.18 62.99 -4.10
N ALA A 41 32.37 63.10 -3.49
CA ALA A 41 32.49 63.21 -2.04
C ALA A 41 31.80 64.45 -1.48
N ASN A 42 31.82 65.59 -2.17
CA ASN A 42 31.08 66.78 -1.75
C ASN A 42 29.56 66.64 -1.96
N GLU A 43 29.13 66.05 -3.07
CA GLU A 43 27.72 65.72 -3.28
C GLU A 43 27.21 64.74 -2.22
N ASP A 44 28.07 63.80 -1.82
CA ASP A 44 27.84 62.86 -0.72
C ASP A 44 27.71 63.59 0.59
N VAL A 45 28.69 64.38 0.99
CA VAL A 45 28.64 65.11 2.27
C VAL A 45 27.49 66.11 2.31
N HIS A 46 27.13 66.75 1.20
CA HIS A 46 25.98 67.64 1.16
C HIS A 46 24.67 66.88 1.35
N LYS A 47 24.44 65.83 0.55
CA LYS A 47 23.21 65.04 0.67
C LYS A 47 23.17 64.24 1.96
N LEU A 48 24.33 63.84 2.47
CA LEU A 48 24.44 62.95 3.63
C LEU A 48 24.52 63.70 4.98
N TYR A 49 25.17 64.84 5.00
CA TYR A 49 25.45 65.54 6.26
C TYR A 49 24.90 66.96 6.25
N GLY A 50 24.31 67.41 5.14
CA GLY A 50 23.78 68.77 4.99
C GLY A 50 24.88 69.83 4.80
N ILE A 51 26.14 69.42 4.60
CA ILE A 51 27.30 70.32 4.57
C ILE A 51 27.72 70.55 3.13
N GLU A 52 27.59 71.79 2.65
CA GLU A 52 28.06 72.17 1.32
C GLU A 52 29.58 72.29 1.26
N LYS A 53 30.19 71.73 0.20
CA LYS A 53 31.61 71.93 -0.17
C LYS A 53 32.61 71.58 0.95
N TYR A 54 32.30 70.56 1.75
CA TYR A 54 33.15 70.10 2.86
C TYR A 54 34.60 69.75 2.44
N PHE A 55 34.80 69.21 1.24
CA PHE A 55 36.11 68.93 0.66
C PHE A 55 36.50 69.98 -0.39
N PRO A 56 37.15 71.09 -0.03
CA PRO A 56 37.59 72.12 -0.97
C PRO A 56 38.79 71.63 -1.81
N GLU A 57 39.14 72.34 -2.89
CA GLU A 57 40.36 72.05 -3.63
C GLU A 57 41.64 72.38 -2.82
N ASN A 58 41.56 73.37 -1.94
CA ASN A 58 42.65 73.80 -1.07
C ASN A 58 42.15 73.89 0.37
N SER A 59 42.86 73.26 1.30
CA SER A 59 42.68 73.47 2.74
C SER A 59 43.77 74.41 3.28
N LYS A 60 43.69 74.75 4.57
CA LYS A 60 44.75 75.50 5.26
C LYS A 60 46.12 74.79 5.22
N MET A 61 46.12 73.47 5.00
CA MET A 61 47.33 72.65 4.93
C MET A 61 47.87 72.48 3.50
N GLY A 62 47.19 73.03 2.49
CA GLY A 62 47.57 72.98 1.08
C GLY A 62 46.51 72.34 0.17
N PRO A 63 46.83 72.11 -1.10
CA PRO A 63 45.91 71.46 -2.05
C PRO A 63 45.63 70.01 -1.66
N TYR A 64 44.48 69.46 -2.08
CA TYR A 64 44.25 68.03 -1.96
C TYR A 64 45.26 67.25 -2.83
N ARG A 65 45.69 66.08 -2.34
CA ARG A 65 46.71 65.20 -2.91
C ARG A 65 46.21 64.47 -4.15
N LYS A 66 46.05 65.21 -5.25
CA LYS A 66 45.69 64.67 -6.57
C LYS A 66 46.59 63.50 -6.99
N ASP A 67 47.87 63.54 -6.63
CA ASP A 67 48.83 62.50 -6.93
C ASP A 67 48.51 61.14 -6.28
N LEU A 68 48.01 61.14 -5.03
CA LEU A 68 47.61 59.92 -4.34
C LEU A 68 46.34 59.33 -4.96
N LEU A 69 45.36 60.17 -5.29
CA LEU A 69 44.13 59.76 -5.96
C LEU A 69 44.40 59.22 -7.37
N THR A 70 45.24 59.88 -8.17
CA THR A 70 45.62 59.40 -9.52
C THR A 70 46.31 58.03 -9.46
N LYS A 71 47.23 57.83 -8.51
CA LYS A 71 47.89 56.53 -8.31
C LYS A 71 46.88 55.44 -7.95
N ARG A 72 45.88 55.75 -7.14
CA ARG A 72 44.85 54.81 -6.69
C ARG A 72 43.88 54.44 -7.82
N ILE A 73 43.44 55.42 -8.60
CA ILE A 73 42.61 55.22 -9.80
C ILE A 73 43.35 54.33 -10.82
N ALA A 74 44.64 54.59 -11.07
CA ALA A 74 45.42 53.83 -12.06
C ALA A 74 45.65 52.36 -11.67
N LYS A 75 45.64 52.03 -10.37
CA LYS A 75 45.79 50.66 -9.88
C LYS A 75 44.53 49.80 -10.04
N ASN A 76 43.41 50.39 -10.46
CA ASN A 76 42.08 49.75 -10.45
C ASN A 76 41.79 49.03 -9.12
N ASP A 77 42.27 49.63 -8.04
CA ASP A 77 42.25 49.05 -6.71
C ASP A 77 40.85 49.20 -6.12
N THR A 78 40.20 48.08 -5.82
CA THR A 78 38.83 48.03 -5.26
C THR A 78 38.73 48.60 -3.85
N ARG A 79 39.84 49.10 -3.29
CA ARG A 79 39.95 49.66 -1.94
C ARG A 79 39.46 51.10 -1.78
N TYR A 80 38.74 51.69 -2.73
CA TYR A 80 38.05 53.00 -2.60
C TYR A 80 38.97 54.19 -2.24
N TYR A 81 38.45 55.42 -2.25
CA TYR A 81 39.28 56.63 -2.26
C TYR A 81 39.57 57.21 -0.87
N GLU A 82 40.72 57.86 -0.72
CA GLU A 82 41.12 58.58 0.50
C GLU A 82 41.41 60.04 0.14
N ILE A 83 40.67 60.98 0.71
CA ILE A 83 40.86 62.42 0.44
C ILE A 83 41.83 62.97 1.48
N VAL A 84 42.97 63.46 1.02
CA VAL A 84 44.12 63.90 1.85
C VAL A 84 44.64 65.23 1.30
N TYR A 85 45.13 66.13 2.17
CA TYR A 85 45.62 67.47 1.84
C TYR A 85 47.09 67.68 2.19
N GLY A 86 47.72 68.65 1.52
CA GLY A 86 49.07 69.13 1.86
C GLY A 86 50.20 68.25 1.32
N LYS A 87 51.11 67.81 2.18
CA LYS A 87 52.25 66.94 1.84
C LYS A 87 52.46 65.87 2.91
N SER A 88 53.08 64.76 2.53
CA SER A 88 53.48 63.71 3.46
C SER A 88 54.49 64.26 4.47
N HIS A 89 54.37 63.88 5.74
CA HIS A 89 55.16 64.42 6.86
C HIS A 89 55.18 63.45 8.03
N GLY A 90 55.82 63.85 9.14
CA GLY A 90 55.97 63.01 10.34
C GLY A 90 57.27 62.23 10.33
N THR A 91 57.31 61.15 11.11
CA THR A 91 58.52 60.33 11.27
C THR A 91 58.86 59.61 9.97
N ALA A 92 60.14 59.66 9.55
CA ALA A 92 60.63 58.87 8.42
C ALA A 92 60.91 57.43 8.85
N LEU A 93 60.25 56.49 8.19
CA LEU A 93 60.34 55.05 8.40
C LEU A 93 61.17 54.40 7.29
N ASP A 94 61.48 53.11 7.46
CA ASP A 94 62.29 52.34 6.51
C ASP A 94 61.67 52.39 5.09
N GLY A 95 62.52 52.47 4.06
CA GLY A 95 62.07 52.58 2.67
C GLY A 95 61.59 53.98 2.25
N GLY A 96 61.81 55.01 3.08
CA GLY A 96 61.45 56.40 2.76
C GLY A 96 59.96 56.71 2.95
N MET A 97 59.20 55.81 3.59
CA MET A 97 57.82 56.05 3.98
C MET A 97 57.76 57.09 5.10
N LEU A 98 56.89 58.08 4.97
CA LEU A 98 56.58 59.00 6.06
C LEU A 98 55.34 58.51 6.81
N GLU A 99 55.31 58.72 8.12
CA GLU A 99 54.20 58.33 9.01
C GLU A 99 52.82 58.78 8.51
N TYR A 100 52.73 60.01 8.02
CA TYR A 100 51.47 60.60 7.53
C TYR A 100 51.51 60.90 6.04
N ALA A 101 50.43 60.58 5.34
CA ALA A 101 50.25 60.87 3.93
C ALA A 101 49.90 62.35 3.68
N GLY A 102 49.42 63.04 4.71
CA GLY A 102 49.03 64.44 4.68
C GLY A 102 48.00 64.72 5.78
N TYR A 103 47.07 65.61 5.50
CA TYR A 103 46.09 66.09 6.47
C TYR A 103 44.66 65.89 6.00
N THR A 104 43.70 65.87 6.93
CA THR A 104 42.27 66.08 6.64
C THR A 104 42.05 67.53 6.18
N VAL A 105 40.81 67.88 5.83
CA VAL A 105 40.45 69.28 5.51
C VAL A 105 40.66 70.23 6.70
N ASN A 106 40.47 69.75 7.93
CA ASN A 106 40.58 70.55 9.16
C ASN A 106 41.99 70.57 9.74
N GLY A 107 42.93 69.80 9.18
CA GLY A 107 44.33 69.84 9.54
C GLY A 107 44.78 68.73 10.49
N GLU A 108 43.93 67.73 10.76
CA GLU A 108 44.35 66.54 11.49
C GLU A 108 45.19 65.60 10.60
N HIS A 109 46.08 64.82 11.21
CA HIS A 109 46.99 63.94 10.49
C HIS A 109 46.26 62.74 9.89
N VAL A 110 46.55 62.40 8.63
CA VAL A 110 46.05 61.17 7.98
C VAL A 110 47.20 60.17 7.85
N PRO A 111 47.11 58.98 8.47
CA PRO A 111 48.19 57.99 8.44
C PRO A 111 48.45 57.53 7.01
N THR A 112 49.72 57.29 6.69
CA THR A 112 50.09 56.65 5.42
C THR A 112 49.53 55.24 5.36
N GLU A 113 49.01 54.84 4.20
CA GLU A 113 48.53 53.48 3.99
C GLU A 113 49.63 52.46 4.31
N ASN A 114 49.28 51.42 5.08
CA ASN A 114 50.19 50.37 5.56
C ASN A 114 51.34 50.90 6.43
N VAL A 115 51.18 52.07 7.07
CA VAL A 115 52.11 52.50 8.10
C VAL A 115 52.15 51.45 9.22
N PRO A 116 53.32 50.88 9.56
CA PRO A 116 53.41 49.87 10.59
C PRO A 116 53.26 50.50 11.98
N TRP A 117 52.90 49.70 12.97
CA TRP A 117 52.82 50.11 14.38
C TRP A 117 54.22 50.14 14.99
N PHE A 118 54.98 51.20 14.67
CA PHE A 118 56.37 51.38 15.08
C PHE A 118 56.59 51.63 16.58
N ALA A 119 55.49 51.80 17.34
CA ALA A 119 55.49 51.80 18.81
C ALA A 119 55.39 50.37 19.42
N GLY A 120 55.26 49.33 18.58
CA GLY A 120 54.99 47.96 19.01
C GLY A 120 53.52 47.70 19.35
N TRP A 121 53.18 46.44 19.65
CA TRP A 121 51.84 46.03 20.08
C TRP A 121 51.88 45.15 21.32
N SER A 122 50.97 45.41 22.26
CA SER A 122 50.90 44.71 23.55
C SER A 122 50.24 43.33 23.48
N GLY A 123 49.76 42.90 22.31
CA GLY A 123 48.96 41.68 22.16
C GLY A 123 47.50 41.84 22.60
N THR A 124 47.10 43.04 23.03
CA THR A 124 45.70 43.35 23.35
C THR A 124 44.96 43.71 22.07
N GLN A 125 43.95 42.93 21.70
CA GLN A 125 43.13 43.22 20.53
C GLN A 125 42.44 44.59 20.66
N ILE A 126 42.21 45.26 19.54
CA ILE A 126 41.77 46.66 19.50
C ILE A 126 40.47 46.88 20.30
N GLN A 127 39.50 45.96 20.19
CA GLN A 127 38.23 46.04 20.93
C GLN A 127 38.37 45.86 22.45
N ASN A 128 39.52 45.34 22.90
CA ASN A 128 39.83 45.08 24.32
C ASN A 128 40.68 46.20 24.95
N PHE A 129 41.09 47.22 24.19
CA PHE A 129 41.76 48.38 24.77
C PHE A 129 40.85 49.10 25.75
N LYS A 130 41.45 49.76 26.75
CA LYS A 130 40.75 50.66 27.67
C LYS A 130 40.54 52.01 26.97
N LEU A 131 39.51 52.08 26.14
CA LEU A 131 39.12 53.25 25.38
C LEU A 131 38.45 54.30 26.26
N TYR A 132 38.64 55.57 25.92
CA TYR A 132 37.87 56.67 26.48
C TYR A 132 36.55 56.85 25.72
N PRO A 133 35.39 56.68 26.37
CA PRO A 133 34.11 57.00 25.76
C PRO A 133 33.98 58.52 25.62
N LYS A 134 33.41 58.98 24.50
CA LYS A 134 33.19 60.40 24.18
C LYS A 134 34.44 61.25 24.44
N PRO A 135 35.58 60.96 23.77
CA PRO A 135 36.85 61.62 24.07
C PRO A 135 36.80 63.15 23.91
N TRP A 136 35.92 63.65 23.05
CA TRP A 136 35.67 65.09 22.84
C TRP A 136 34.93 65.78 23.99
N ASP A 137 34.37 65.05 24.96
CA ASP A 137 33.78 65.61 26.18
C ASP A 137 34.77 65.53 27.37
N ASN A 138 35.97 64.95 27.17
CA ASN A 138 36.97 64.77 28.22
C ASN A 138 37.99 65.91 28.22
N GLY A 139 37.94 66.77 29.24
CA GLY A 139 38.82 67.94 29.35
C GLY A 139 40.33 67.64 29.30
N PHE A 140 40.77 66.45 29.73
CA PHE A 140 42.18 66.06 29.63
C PHE A 140 42.59 65.71 28.19
N ILE A 141 41.76 64.96 27.47
CA ILE A 141 42.02 64.60 26.07
C ILE A 141 41.99 65.84 25.18
N ILE A 142 40.98 66.71 25.37
CA ILE A 142 40.86 67.99 24.68
C ILE A 142 42.14 68.81 24.84
N LYS A 143 42.66 68.94 26.08
CA LYS A 143 43.88 69.70 26.34
C LYS A 143 45.14 69.06 25.76
N LYS A 144 45.26 67.72 25.80
CA LYS A 144 46.46 67.00 25.35
C LYS A 144 46.55 66.91 23.82
N TYR A 145 45.43 66.65 23.15
CA TYR A 145 45.38 66.35 21.72
C TYR A 145 44.71 67.45 20.88
N GLY A 146 44.21 68.51 21.51
CA GLY A 146 43.61 69.65 20.81
C GLY A 146 42.31 69.31 20.09
N ILE A 147 41.62 68.24 20.47
CA ILE A 147 40.37 67.83 19.83
C ILE A 147 39.17 68.60 20.36
N SER A 148 38.16 68.78 19.51
CA SER A 148 36.86 69.36 19.87
C SER A 148 35.73 68.55 19.27
N LYS A 149 34.59 68.48 19.97
CA LYS A 149 33.40 67.80 19.45
C LYS A 149 32.97 68.40 18.11
N ASN A 150 32.67 67.55 17.14
CA ASN A 150 32.13 67.94 15.83
C ASN A 150 30.81 67.23 15.52
N ASP A 151 30.16 67.66 14.44
CA ASP A 151 28.82 67.21 14.03
C ASP A 151 28.77 65.72 13.64
N PHE A 152 29.93 65.10 13.39
CA PHE A 152 30.03 63.68 13.04
C PHE A 152 30.18 62.78 14.27
N ASN A 153 30.58 63.33 15.42
CA ASN A 153 30.72 62.56 16.66
C ASN A 153 29.35 62.18 17.21
N GLN A 154 29.11 60.88 17.41
CA GLN A 154 27.80 60.35 17.83
C GLN A 154 26.65 60.81 16.93
N MET A 155 26.92 61.04 15.64
CA MET A 155 25.90 61.40 14.67
C MET A 155 24.75 60.39 14.70
N LYS A 156 23.52 60.90 14.79
CA LYS A 156 22.29 60.09 14.73
C LYS A 156 21.28 60.76 13.79
N ILE A 157 21.13 60.20 12.60
CA ILE A 157 20.15 60.67 11.61
C ILE A 157 18.89 59.81 11.74
N THR A 158 17.79 60.37 12.23
CA THR A 158 16.53 59.63 12.44
C THR A 158 15.42 59.97 11.46
N ASN A 159 15.49 61.11 10.76
CA ASN A 159 14.33 61.70 10.07
C ASN A 159 14.51 61.85 8.54
N ASN A 160 15.53 61.23 7.94
CA ASN A 160 15.73 61.31 6.49
C ASN A 160 15.87 59.89 5.91
N THR A 161 14.94 59.54 5.02
CA THR A 161 14.76 58.20 4.46
C THR A 161 15.95 57.74 3.63
N ASN A 162 16.62 58.67 2.95
CA ASN A 162 17.73 58.39 2.03
C ASN A 162 18.98 57.85 2.76
N PHE A 163 19.02 58.04 4.08
CA PHE A 163 20.14 57.65 4.94
C PHE A 163 20.07 56.26 5.50
N THR A 164 18.85 55.80 5.79
CA THR A 164 18.63 54.50 6.42
C THR A 164 19.09 53.33 5.52
N LYS A 165 19.34 53.60 4.23
CA LYS A 165 19.94 52.68 3.27
C LYS A 165 21.44 52.43 3.53
N TYR A 166 22.18 53.48 3.84
CA TYR A 166 23.64 53.43 4.00
C TYR A 166 24.08 53.37 5.46
N LEU A 167 23.23 53.87 6.37
CA LEU A 167 23.41 53.92 7.81
C LEU A 167 22.16 53.29 8.47
N PRO A 168 22.06 51.96 8.55
CA PRO A 168 20.82 51.27 8.96
C PRO A 168 20.36 51.59 10.38
N ASP A 169 21.26 51.98 11.28
CA ASP A 169 20.96 52.44 12.65
C ASP A 169 21.02 53.98 12.81
N GLY A 170 21.15 54.70 11.69
CA GLY A 170 21.30 56.15 11.63
C GLY A 170 22.68 56.66 12.06
N THR A 171 23.67 55.79 12.27
CA THR A 171 25.01 56.11 12.75
C THR A 171 26.11 55.44 11.92
N PHE A 172 27.38 55.81 12.12
CA PHE A 172 28.51 55.17 11.42
C PHE A 172 28.92 53.80 11.99
N GLU A 173 28.19 53.23 12.94
CA GLU A 173 28.61 52.01 13.66
C GLU A 173 28.96 50.86 12.71
N GLN A 174 28.07 50.54 11.77
CA GLN A 174 28.29 49.44 10.83
C GLN A 174 29.44 49.71 9.86
N LEU A 175 29.66 50.97 9.47
CA LEU A 175 30.80 51.36 8.63
C LEU A 175 32.12 51.31 9.39
N ILE A 176 32.12 51.65 10.68
CA ILE A 176 33.30 51.48 11.55
C ILE A 176 33.60 49.99 11.69
N ILE A 177 32.62 49.15 12.02
CA ILE A 177 32.81 47.70 12.13
C ILE A 177 33.33 47.12 10.81
N LYS A 178 32.72 47.48 9.67
CA LYS A 178 33.17 47.02 8.34
C LYS A 178 34.60 47.47 8.06
N GLY A 179 34.94 48.72 8.35
CA GLY A 179 36.29 49.27 8.17
C GLY A 179 37.33 48.57 9.04
N MET A 180 36.98 48.30 10.31
CA MET A 180 37.79 47.55 11.25
C MET A 180 37.99 46.10 10.81
N ASN A 181 36.93 45.43 10.34
CA ASN A 181 37.02 44.07 9.80
C ASN A 181 37.98 44.00 8.60
N ILE A 182 37.92 44.99 7.72
CA ILE A 182 38.78 45.06 6.52
C ILE A 182 40.22 45.39 6.88
N LYS A 183 40.46 46.40 7.74
CA LYS A 183 41.82 46.88 8.01
C LYS A 183 42.56 46.05 9.06
N TYR A 184 41.85 45.48 10.03
CA TYR A 184 42.45 44.86 11.21
C TYR A 184 41.93 43.44 11.52
N GLY A 185 40.84 43.02 10.87
CA GLY A 185 40.13 41.77 11.17
C GLY A 185 40.43 40.64 10.17
N GLY A 186 39.54 39.66 10.10
CA GLY A 186 39.65 38.54 9.16
C GLY A 186 40.90 37.69 9.39
N GLU A 187 41.69 37.51 8.34
CA GLU A 187 42.97 36.77 8.37
C GLU A 187 44.16 37.66 8.73
N HIS A 188 43.96 38.97 8.91
CA HIS A 188 45.03 39.90 9.28
C HIS A 188 45.57 39.56 10.67
N THR A 189 46.89 39.43 10.74
CA THR A 189 47.64 39.17 11.98
C THR A 189 48.60 40.32 12.26
N TYR A 190 49.14 40.38 13.48
CA TYR A 190 50.07 41.44 13.85
C TYR A 190 51.29 41.52 12.94
N LYS A 191 51.70 40.41 12.31
CA LYS A 191 52.77 40.34 11.31
C LYS A 191 52.70 41.46 10.26
N GLU A 192 51.50 41.85 9.87
CA GLU A 192 51.28 42.86 8.83
C GLU A 192 51.44 44.30 9.32
N PHE A 193 51.36 44.52 10.64
CA PHE A 193 51.52 45.83 11.28
C PHE A 193 52.88 45.97 11.97
N MET A 194 53.74 44.96 11.92
CA MET A 194 55.03 44.96 12.61
C MET A 194 56.04 45.92 11.97
N TYR A 195 56.79 46.64 12.82
CA TYR A 195 57.96 47.41 12.41
C TYR A 195 59.23 46.78 13.00
N ARG A 196 60.27 46.56 12.18
CA ARG A 196 61.59 46.04 12.59
C ARG A 196 61.53 44.82 13.54
N ASN A 197 60.62 43.89 13.30
CA ASN A 197 60.40 42.70 14.11
C ASN A 197 60.06 42.97 15.60
N GLN A 198 59.58 44.17 15.94
CA GLN A 198 59.08 44.47 17.27
C GLN A 198 57.96 43.48 17.65
N ASN A 199 58.04 42.94 18.86
CA ASN A 199 57.09 41.97 19.40
C ASN A 199 56.84 40.74 18.49
N ALA A 200 57.87 40.24 17.79
CA ALA A 200 57.75 39.15 16.80
C ALA A 200 57.09 37.86 17.32
N THR A 201 57.12 37.59 18.62
CA THR A 201 56.40 36.46 19.24
C THR A 201 54.88 36.56 19.09
N LEU A 202 54.36 37.76 18.83
CA LEU A 202 52.93 38.03 18.62
C LEU A 202 52.56 38.05 17.13
N ALA A 203 53.49 37.78 16.21
CA ALA A 203 53.27 37.96 14.77
C ALA A 203 52.02 37.23 14.25
N GLY A 204 51.72 36.03 14.75
CA GLY A 204 50.56 35.24 14.33
C GLY A 204 49.24 35.61 15.01
N GLU A 205 49.24 36.53 15.96
CA GLU A 205 48.06 36.90 16.74
C GLU A 205 47.17 37.89 15.97
N LYS A 206 45.85 37.73 16.07
CA LYS A 206 44.89 38.66 15.46
C LYS A 206 44.81 39.95 16.26
N VAL A 207 44.90 41.10 15.59
CA VAL A 207 44.85 42.42 16.24
C VAL A 207 43.41 42.89 16.52
N TYR A 208 42.41 42.35 15.83
CA TYR A 208 41.00 42.66 16.04
C TYR A 208 40.12 41.45 15.69
N ALA A 209 38.99 41.30 16.38
CA ALA A 209 38.01 40.24 16.11
C ALA A 209 36.83 40.77 15.31
N ASN A 210 36.49 40.11 14.19
CA ASN A 210 35.43 40.57 13.29
C ASN A 210 34.09 40.76 14.00
N GLY A 211 33.41 41.87 13.68
CA GLY A 211 32.05 42.16 14.16
C GLY A 211 31.94 42.48 15.65
N THR A 212 33.06 42.66 16.35
CA THR A 212 33.05 42.91 17.80
C THR A 212 32.95 44.40 18.12
N THR A 213 32.32 44.73 19.25
CA THR A 213 32.26 46.08 19.81
C THR A 213 33.26 46.24 20.96
N PRO A 214 33.54 47.46 21.44
CA PRO A 214 34.43 47.68 22.58
C PRO A 214 33.98 46.91 23.83
N LYS A 215 34.90 46.17 24.44
CA LYS A 215 34.63 45.30 25.60
C LYS A 215 34.14 46.05 26.84
N GLN A 216 34.45 47.33 26.96
CA GLN A 216 33.96 48.20 28.04
C GLN A 216 32.45 48.50 27.94
N GLY A 217 31.77 48.03 26.88
CA GLY A 217 30.36 48.28 26.61
C GLY A 217 30.15 49.47 25.67
N GLY A 218 28.93 49.64 25.16
CA GLY A 218 28.61 50.66 24.16
C GLY A 218 28.96 50.25 22.72
N ARG A 219 28.85 51.22 21.80
CA ARG A 219 29.08 51.05 20.36
C ARG A 219 30.40 51.72 19.95
N TRP A 220 31.04 51.30 18.87
CA TRP A 220 32.26 51.96 18.36
C TRP A 220 32.09 53.47 18.17
N ILE A 221 30.94 53.92 17.66
CA ILE A 221 30.63 55.33 17.45
C ILE A 221 30.64 56.17 18.75
N ASP A 222 30.57 55.53 19.92
CA ASP A 222 30.69 56.20 21.22
C ASP A 222 32.15 56.51 21.60
N TYR A 223 33.12 55.86 20.97
CA TYR A 223 34.55 55.96 21.27
C TYR A 223 35.37 56.63 20.16
N VAL A 224 34.92 56.53 18.91
CA VAL A 224 35.63 57.05 17.74
C VAL A 224 35.37 58.55 17.58
N HIS A 225 36.41 59.37 17.79
CA HIS A 225 36.37 60.77 17.38
C HIS A 225 36.55 60.84 15.85
N VAL A 226 35.46 61.00 15.13
CA VAL A 226 35.43 61.13 13.66
C VAL A 226 36.14 62.42 13.25
N LEU A 227 37.25 62.29 12.52
CA LEU A 227 38.03 63.41 11.97
C LEU A 227 37.52 63.80 10.57
N GLN A 228 37.17 62.78 9.79
CA GLN A 228 36.64 62.92 8.43
C GLN A 228 35.52 61.90 8.23
N PRO A 229 34.32 62.30 7.79
CA PRO A 229 33.23 61.37 7.59
C PRO A 229 33.48 60.48 6.34
N PRO A 230 32.94 59.25 6.32
CA PRO A 230 32.94 58.43 5.10
C PRO A 230 32.00 59.03 4.06
N THR A 231 32.22 58.69 2.79
CA THR A 231 31.29 58.99 1.69
C THR A 231 30.88 57.70 0.98
N TYR A 232 30.13 57.79 -0.12
CA TYR A 232 29.71 56.61 -0.85
C TYR A 232 30.91 55.82 -1.41
N PHE A 233 31.92 56.52 -1.96
CA PHE A 233 33.14 55.92 -2.52
C PHE A 233 34.43 56.27 -1.77
N SER A 234 34.38 57.02 -0.68
CA SER A 234 35.59 57.46 0.03
C SER A 234 35.58 57.06 1.50
N TRP A 235 36.76 56.70 2.01
CA TRP A 235 36.96 56.35 3.42
C TRP A 235 36.81 57.57 4.31
N GLY A 236 36.20 57.34 5.47
CA GLY A 236 36.29 58.23 6.62
C GLY A 236 37.38 57.77 7.57
N TYR A 237 37.73 58.65 8.50
CA TYR A 237 38.70 58.37 9.56
C TYR A 237 38.19 58.91 10.88
N GLY A 238 38.46 58.16 11.93
CA GLY A 238 38.41 58.68 13.29
C GLY A 238 39.55 58.14 14.11
N THR A 239 39.62 58.59 15.35
CA THR A 239 40.67 58.18 16.28
C THR A 239 40.04 57.78 17.60
N VAL A 240 40.51 56.66 18.16
CA VAL A 240 40.20 56.26 19.53
C VAL A 240 41.37 56.57 20.45
N TYR A 241 41.06 56.86 21.71
CA TYR A 241 42.06 57.21 22.72
C TYR A 241 42.14 56.09 23.76
N ILE A 242 43.36 55.60 24.00
CA ILE A 242 43.63 54.41 24.80
C ILE A 242 44.30 54.83 26.11
N ASN A 243 43.71 54.44 27.24
CA ASN A 243 44.25 54.67 28.58
C ASN A 243 45.10 53.48 29.05
N HIS A 244 46.38 53.70 29.33
CA HIS A 244 47.28 52.59 29.67
C HIS A 244 47.43 52.28 31.15
N ASN A 245 47.21 53.20 32.11
CA ASN A 245 47.17 52.85 33.54
C ASN A 245 46.78 53.98 34.52
N ASP A 246 46.69 55.25 34.09
CA ASP A 246 46.02 56.40 34.75
C ASP A 246 46.14 57.62 33.81
N SER A 247 45.40 58.72 34.06
CA SER A 247 45.17 59.83 33.13
C SER A 247 46.40 60.49 32.50
N SER A 248 47.63 60.23 32.96
CA SER A 248 48.86 60.77 32.39
C SER A 248 49.38 60.02 31.14
N ASN A 249 49.04 58.75 30.94
CA ASN A 249 49.55 57.92 29.83
C ASN A 249 48.45 57.46 28.86
N ILE A 250 48.04 58.40 28.01
CA ILE A 250 47.06 58.19 26.93
C ILE A 250 47.82 58.10 25.60
N THR A 251 47.55 57.07 24.80
CA THR A 251 47.92 56.98 23.37
C THR A 251 46.67 57.01 22.50
N TYR A 252 46.81 56.92 21.19
CA TYR A 252 45.70 56.88 20.26
C TYR A 252 45.90 55.82 19.17
N LEU A 253 44.81 55.46 18.49
CA LEU A 253 44.81 54.59 17.32
C LEU A 253 43.80 55.10 16.29
N ASP A 254 44.21 55.16 15.04
CA ASP A 254 43.34 55.55 13.95
C ASP A 254 42.43 54.40 13.51
N ILE A 255 41.15 54.71 13.44
CA ILE A 255 40.05 53.82 13.12
C ILE A 255 39.51 54.19 11.73
N PRO A 256 39.60 53.27 10.76
CA PRO A 256 39.00 53.49 9.44
C PRO A 256 37.49 53.39 9.52
N ILE A 257 36.80 54.23 8.74
CA ILE A 257 35.35 54.17 8.57
C ILE A 257 35.08 53.85 7.12
N ALA A 258 34.47 52.69 6.86
CA ALA A 258 34.30 52.18 5.49
C ALA A 258 33.45 53.11 4.61
N PRO A 259 33.75 53.21 3.30
CA PRO A 259 32.83 53.74 2.30
C PRO A 259 31.49 52.99 2.29
N MET A 260 30.40 53.70 2.01
CA MET A 260 29.05 53.12 2.12
C MET A 260 28.78 51.97 1.14
N VAL A 261 29.36 52.04 -0.06
CA VAL A 261 29.24 51.00 -1.10
C VAL A 261 29.72 49.61 -0.65
N LEU A 262 30.57 49.53 0.38
CA LEU A 262 31.04 48.25 0.93
C LEU A 262 29.99 47.52 1.79
N LEU A 263 29.00 48.24 2.34
CA LEU A 263 27.86 47.61 3.00
C LEU A 263 26.86 47.07 1.97
N GLU A 264 26.68 47.78 0.84
CA GLU A 264 25.75 47.34 -0.23
C GLU A 264 26.15 46.03 -0.90
N GLN A 265 27.44 45.68 -0.89
CA GLN A 265 27.96 44.43 -1.47
C GLN A 265 27.63 43.17 -0.66
N ASP A 266 27.14 43.32 0.58
CA ASP A 266 26.81 42.20 1.47
C ASP A 266 25.29 41.88 1.47
N TYR A 267 24.46 42.70 0.81
CA TYR A 267 23.01 42.44 0.70
C TYR A 267 22.71 41.32 -0.29
N ASP A 268 21.71 40.51 0.05
CA ASP A 268 21.45 39.21 -0.56
C ASP A 268 19.97 38.82 -0.53
N LEU A 269 19.54 38.03 -1.52
CA LEU A 269 18.28 37.28 -1.51
C LEU A 269 18.57 35.79 -1.30
N GLN A 270 17.64 35.09 -0.66
CA GLN A 270 17.74 33.65 -0.45
C GLN A 270 16.37 32.98 -0.60
N ALA A 271 16.28 31.91 -1.39
CA ALA A 271 15.11 31.06 -1.48
C ALA A 271 15.32 29.74 -0.72
N ALA A 272 14.26 29.24 -0.07
CA ALA A 272 14.24 27.92 0.56
C ALA A 272 12.86 27.26 0.43
N PHE A 273 12.82 25.92 0.34
CA PHE A 273 11.57 25.18 0.49
C PHE A 273 11.10 25.29 1.94
N ASP A 274 9.95 25.94 2.14
CA ASP A 274 9.26 25.98 3.43
C ASP A 274 8.41 24.71 3.62
N THR A 275 7.85 24.18 2.52
CA THR A 275 7.16 22.88 2.50
C THR A 275 7.33 22.23 1.13
N LEU A 276 7.79 20.98 1.10
CA LEU A 276 7.86 20.13 -0.09
C LEU A 276 7.37 18.72 0.27
N PRO A 277 6.12 18.34 -0.09
CA PRO A 277 5.63 16.99 0.14
C PRO A 277 6.50 15.97 -0.59
N LEU A 278 6.85 14.87 0.07
CA LEU A 278 7.68 13.84 -0.53
C LEU A 278 6.90 12.99 -1.53
N GLN A 279 5.61 12.76 -1.25
CA GLN A 279 4.78 11.83 -2.00
C GLN A 279 3.32 12.25 -2.01
N ALA A 280 2.63 11.91 -3.08
CA ALA A 280 1.19 12.09 -3.22
C ALA A 280 0.60 11.02 -4.15
N GLN A 281 -0.66 10.65 -3.92
CA GLN A 281 -1.40 9.77 -4.83
C GLN A 281 -1.88 10.55 -6.05
N ALA A 282 -1.98 9.90 -7.22
CA ALA A 282 -2.61 10.52 -8.38
C ALA A 282 -4.02 11.04 -8.05
N GLY A 283 -4.31 12.29 -8.43
CA GLY A 283 -5.56 12.98 -8.09
C GLY A 283 -5.56 13.72 -6.75
N GLU A 284 -4.57 13.49 -5.87
CA GLU A 284 -4.40 14.21 -4.61
C GLU A 284 -3.93 15.65 -4.88
N LYS A 285 -4.41 16.60 -4.07
CA LYS A 285 -3.93 18.00 -4.12
C LYS A 285 -2.61 18.11 -3.36
N VAL A 286 -1.56 18.53 -4.06
CA VAL A 286 -0.22 18.79 -3.51
C VAL A 286 -0.02 20.28 -3.33
N GLU A 287 0.57 20.71 -2.22
CA GLU A 287 0.94 22.10 -1.95
C GLU A 287 2.44 22.21 -1.66
N VAL A 288 3.12 23.10 -2.38
CA VAL A 288 4.55 23.39 -2.25
C VAL A 288 4.71 24.86 -1.86
N LYS A 289 5.51 25.12 -0.82
CA LYS A 289 5.76 26.46 -0.29
C LYS A 289 7.23 26.82 -0.39
N ILE A 290 7.51 28.01 -0.90
CA ILE A 290 8.85 28.57 -0.99
C ILE A 290 8.87 29.90 -0.25
N ARG A 291 9.87 30.05 0.62
CA ARG A 291 10.14 31.28 1.36
C ARG A 291 11.33 31.97 0.71
N VAL A 292 11.17 33.25 0.39
CA VAL A 292 12.23 34.12 -0.13
C VAL A 292 12.54 35.17 0.92
N HIS A 293 13.78 35.20 1.43
CA HIS A 293 14.27 36.15 2.41
C HIS A 293 15.14 37.22 1.74
N SER A 294 15.08 38.46 2.24
CA SER A 294 15.89 39.59 1.77
C SER A 294 16.62 40.23 2.93
N THR A 295 17.91 40.50 2.75
CA THR A 295 18.73 41.30 3.69
C THR A 295 18.93 42.74 3.22
N PHE A 296 18.23 43.15 2.15
CA PHE A 296 18.33 44.51 1.63
C PHE A 296 17.64 45.51 2.58
N PRO A 297 18.27 46.68 2.83
CA PRO A 297 17.78 47.71 3.75
C PRO A 297 16.62 48.54 3.16
N GLU A 298 16.13 48.16 1.99
CA GLU A 298 15.02 48.77 1.26
C GLU A 298 14.12 47.66 0.71
N GLN A 299 12.90 48.04 0.32
CA GLN A 299 12.06 47.14 -0.46
C GLN A 299 12.72 46.87 -1.82
N THR A 300 12.87 45.60 -2.17
CA THR A 300 13.46 45.18 -3.45
C THR A 300 12.41 44.54 -4.36
N GLN A 301 12.72 44.52 -5.65
CA GLN A 301 11.95 43.81 -6.65
C GLN A 301 12.89 42.85 -7.37
N ALA A 302 12.43 41.61 -7.55
CA ALA A 302 13.19 40.58 -8.22
C ALA A 302 12.26 39.72 -9.08
N HIS A 303 12.72 39.40 -10.29
CA HIS A 303 12.03 38.45 -11.15
C HIS A 303 12.08 37.04 -10.55
N TYR A 304 10.95 36.36 -10.48
CA TYR A 304 10.87 34.96 -10.07
C TYR A 304 10.22 34.09 -11.14
N LYS A 305 10.55 32.80 -11.12
CA LYS A 305 9.95 31.81 -12.00
C LYS A 305 9.87 30.43 -11.35
N TRP A 306 8.71 29.79 -11.50
CA TRP A 306 8.43 28.40 -11.19
C TRP A 306 8.50 27.55 -12.47
N ASP A 307 9.18 26.41 -12.41
CA ASP A 307 9.04 25.33 -13.39
C ASP A 307 8.60 24.06 -12.66
N ILE A 308 7.31 23.71 -12.79
CA ILE A 308 6.71 22.51 -12.17
C ILE A 308 6.40 21.52 -13.29
N ILE A 309 7.17 20.44 -13.36
CA ILE A 309 7.19 19.53 -14.49
C ILE A 309 7.02 18.07 -14.06
N GLN A 310 6.49 17.24 -14.94
CA GLN A 310 6.46 15.79 -14.77
C GLN A 310 7.88 15.24 -14.98
N ALA A 311 8.43 14.53 -14.00
CA ALA A 311 9.82 14.07 -14.04
C ALA A 311 10.09 13.04 -15.15
N SER A 312 9.06 12.33 -15.62
CA SER A 312 9.18 11.34 -16.69
C SER A 312 9.28 11.94 -18.10
N THR A 313 8.68 13.12 -18.32
CA THR A 313 8.56 13.74 -19.66
C THR A 313 9.18 15.13 -19.74
N ASP A 314 9.58 15.72 -18.60
CA ASP A 314 9.95 17.12 -18.43
C ASP A 314 8.85 18.12 -18.92
N GLU A 315 7.62 17.63 -19.10
CA GLU A 315 6.48 18.47 -19.50
C GLU A 315 5.90 19.24 -18.31
N ALA A 316 5.58 20.51 -18.52
CA ALA A 316 4.94 21.35 -17.51
C ALA A 316 3.56 20.82 -17.11
N ILE A 317 3.24 20.90 -15.82
CA ILE A 317 1.87 20.64 -15.36
C ILE A 317 0.97 21.76 -15.90
N PRO A 318 -0.07 21.43 -16.70
CA PRO A 318 -0.88 22.44 -17.36
C PRO A 318 -1.68 23.24 -16.33
N ALA A 319 -1.73 24.56 -16.51
CA ALA A 319 -2.58 25.46 -15.72
C ALA A 319 -4.08 25.28 -16.03
N ALA A 320 -4.44 24.60 -17.12
CA ALA A 320 -5.81 24.38 -17.55
C ALA A 320 -6.59 23.49 -16.56
N GLY A 321 -7.87 23.82 -16.32
CA GLY A 321 -8.79 22.99 -15.53
C GLY A 321 -8.49 22.93 -14.02
N SER A 322 -7.90 23.97 -13.42
CA SER A 322 -7.55 24.03 -11.98
C SER A 322 -6.45 23.05 -11.51
N LYS A 323 -5.68 22.45 -12.43
CA LYS A 323 -4.63 21.48 -12.08
C LYS A 323 -3.37 22.10 -11.48
N LEU A 324 -3.11 23.39 -11.69
CA LEU A 324 -2.00 24.14 -11.07
C LEU A 324 -2.47 25.55 -10.71
N LYS A 325 -2.22 25.98 -9.47
CA LYS A 325 -2.62 27.28 -8.90
C LYS A 325 -1.47 27.87 -8.10
N PHE A 326 -1.30 29.19 -8.19
CA PHE A 326 -0.30 29.93 -7.43
C PHE A 326 -1.01 30.87 -6.44
N THR A 327 -0.58 30.86 -5.18
CA THR A 327 -1.13 31.69 -4.09
C THR A 327 0.00 32.22 -3.19
N GLY A 328 -0.37 32.94 -2.12
CA GLY A 328 0.58 33.65 -1.27
C GLY A 328 0.92 35.01 -1.85
N HIS A 329 2.18 35.40 -1.75
CA HIS A 329 2.65 36.72 -2.16
C HIS A 329 2.96 36.84 -3.66
N ALA A 330 2.80 35.74 -4.41
CA ALA A 330 2.88 35.73 -5.86
C ALA A 330 1.85 34.73 -6.44
N VAL A 331 1.03 35.20 -7.39
CA VAL A 331 -0.15 34.45 -7.90
C VAL A 331 0.01 33.98 -9.34
N LYS A 332 1.23 33.98 -9.88
CA LYS A 332 1.56 33.54 -11.24
C LYS A 332 2.75 32.59 -11.20
N ALA A 333 2.98 31.87 -12.31
CA ALA A 333 4.15 31.01 -12.46
C ALA A 333 5.46 31.81 -12.57
N GLU A 334 5.39 33.03 -13.09
CA GLU A 334 6.52 33.95 -13.20
C GLU A 334 6.06 35.40 -13.06
N GLY A 335 6.98 36.28 -12.70
CA GLY A 335 6.73 37.72 -12.62
C GLY A 335 7.69 38.44 -11.68
N GLU A 336 7.32 39.65 -11.29
CA GLU A 336 8.09 40.44 -10.31
C GLU A 336 7.57 40.19 -8.90
N LEU A 337 8.48 39.86 -7.98
CA LEU A 337 8.21 39.71 -6.55
C LEU A 337 8.69 40.96 -5.82
N VAL A 338 7.79 41.63 -5.11
CA VAL A 338 8.12 42.77 -4.25
C VAL A 338 8.44 42.27 -2.85
N ILE A 339 9.67 42.44 -2.37
CA ILE A 339 10.14 41.91 -1.07
C ILE A 339 10.38 43.08 -0.12
N PRO A 340 9.76 43.13 1.07
CA PRO A 340 9.95 44.21 2.03
C PRO A 340 11.39 44.33 2.52
N LYS A 341 11.75 45.52 3.03
CA LYS A 341 13.03 45.79 3.71
C LYS A 341 13.31 44.73 4.78
N ASN A 342 14.47 44.07 4.70
CA ASN A 342 14.89 43.00 5.62
C ASN A 342 13.78 41.95 5.86
N GLY A 343 12.94 41.73 4.85
CA GLY A 343 11.69 40.99 4.96
C GLY A 343 11.75 39.62 4.34
N GLU A 344 10.60 38.96 4.32
CA GLU A 344 10.42 37.67 3.66
C GLU A 344 9.11 37.64 2.88
N GLN A 345 9.05 36.79 1.86
CA GLN A 345 7.85 36.50 1.09
C GLN A 345 7.62 35.00 0.99
N LEU A 346 6.37 34.58 1.17
CA LEU A 346 5.93 33.19 1.01
C LEU A 346 5.17 33.02 -0.30
N LEU A 347 5.66 32.15 -1.18
CA LEU A 347 5.04 31.79 -2.45
C LEU A 347 4.54 30.35 -2.37
N VAL A 348 3.35 30.09 -2.91
CA VAL A 348 2.70 28.78 -2.81
C VAL A 348 2.27 28.31 -4.19
N ALA A 349 2.62 27.07 -4.54
CA ALA A 349 2.10 26.37 -5.71
C ALA A 349 1.27 25.17 -5.26
N SER A 350 0.05 25.06 -5.76
CA SER A 350 -0.84 23.91 -5.53
C SER A 350 -1.17 23.21 -6.84
N PHE A 351 -1.00 21.91 -6.93
CA PHE A 351 -1.37 21.13 -8.11
C PHE A 351 -2.08 19.83 -7.79
N ILE A 352 -2.79 19.27 -8.77
CA ILE A 352 -3.33 17.90 -8.69
C ILE A 352 -2.25 16.94 -9.17
N MET A 353 -1.86 16.00 -8.32
CA MET A 353 -0.81 15.04 -8.63
C MET A 353 -1.16 14.25 -9.89
N PRO A 354 -0.33 14.29 -10.95
CA PRO A 354 -0.54 13.49 -12.15
C PRO A 354 -0.17 12.02 -11.88
N ASP A 355 -0.40 11.14 -12.86
CA ASP A 355 0.11 9.76 -12.85
C ASP A 355 1.62 9.70 -13.20
N SER A 356 2.40 10.64 -12.66
CA SER A 356 3.86 10.73 -12.79
C SER A 356 4.44 11.51 -11.60
N GLU A 357 5.72 11.29 -11.30
CA GLU A 357 6.45 12.07 -10.30
C GLU A 357 6.58 13.54 -10.75
N VAL A 358 6.63 14.49 -9.81
CA VAL A 358 6.66 15.92 -10.13
C VAL A 358 7.93 16.58 -9.61
N ARG A 359 8.71 17.18 -10.50
CA ARG A 359 9.87 18.00 -10.15
C ARG A 359 9.47 19.46 -10.09
N VAL A 360 9.76 20.09 -8.96
CA VAL A 360 9.63 21.53 -8.74
C VAL A 360 11.00 22.17 -8.86
N LYS A 361 11.11 23.18 -9.72
CA LYS A 361 12.22 24.12 -9.78
C LYS A 361 11.68 25.53 -9.54
N PHE A 362 12.50 26.35 -8.88
CA PHE A 362 12.18 27.74 -8.61
C PHE A 362 13.45 28.57 -8.70
N ASN A 363 13.33 29.80 -9.19
CA ASN A 363 14.42 30.77 -9.11
C ASN A 363 13.89 32.18 -8.85
N VAL A 364 14.67 32.99 -8.14
CA VAL A 364 14.43 34.42 -7.90
C VAL A 364 15.72 35.19 -8.17
N ASN A 365 15.71 36.24 -8.98
CA ASN A 365 16.93 36.99 -9.35
C ASN A 365 18.09 36.07 -9.79
N SER A 366 17.83 35.10 -10.68
CA SER A 366 18.80 34.08 -11.07
C SER A 366 20.09 34.64 -11.69
N GLU A 367 20.04 35.84 -12.26
CA GLU A 367 21.22 36.54 -12.79
C GLU A 367 21.97 37.39 -11.74
N GLY A 368 21.41 37.59 -10.55
CA GLY A 368 21.98 38.43 -9.49
C GLY A 368 22.12 39.91 -9.87
N LYS A 369 21.31 40.40 -10.81
CA LYS A 369 21.43 41.76 -11.38
C LYS A 369 20.43 42.74 -10.78
N THR A 370 19.23 42.28 -10.45
CA THR A 370 18.13 43.14 -9.99
C THR A 370 17.39 42.47 -8.82
N PRO A 371 17.73 42.81 -7.56
CA PRO A 371 18.85 43.68 -7.14
C PRO A 371 20.22 43.05 -7.39
N LYS A 372 21.30 43.83 -7.30
CA LYS A 372 22.65 43.29 -7.50
C LYS A 372 23.07 42.46 -6.29
N GLU A 373 23.51 41.24 -6.51
CA GLU A 373 23.91 40.29 -5.47
C GLU A 373 25.30 39.71 -5.73
N LYS A 374 25.93 39.21 -4.66
CA LYS A 374 27.22 38.50 -4.73
C LYS A 374 27.05 36.98 -4.66
N VAL A 375 26.06 36.50 -3.92
CA VAL A 375 25.75 35.08 -3.79
C VAL A 375 24.49 34.82 -4.60
N ILE A 376 24.58 34.02 -5.66
CA ILE A 376 23.45 33.73 -6.55
C ILE A 376 23.02 32.26 -6.49
N THR A 377 23.77 31.42 -5.80
CA THR A 377 23.50 29.98 -5.73
C THR A 377 22.33 29.63 -4.81
N ASN A 378 22.04 30.49 -3.85
CA ASN A 378 20.92 30.41 -2.90
C ASN A 378 19.61 30.97 -3.47
N ASN A 379 19.62 31.44 -4.72
CA ASN A 379 18.45 31.94 -5.44
C ASN A 379 17.70 30.87 -6.22
N VAL A 380 18.30 29.69 -6.41
CA VAL A 380 17.78 28.62 -7.24
C VAL A 380 17.49 27.41 -6.38
N LEU A 381 16.28 26.87 -6.53
CA LEU A 381 15.83 25.65 -5.88
C LEU A 381 15.48 24.61 -6.92
N ASP A 382 15.88 23.37 -6.66
CA ASP A 382 15.52 22.21 -7.45
C ASP A 382 15.22 21.05 -6.51
N SER A 383 14.06 20.44 -6.67
CA SER A 383 13.65 19.26 -5.88
C SER A 383 14.32 17.96 -6.36
N SER A 384 15.14 17.97 -7.41
CA SER A 384 15.92 16.81 -7.85
C SER A 384 16.98 16.40 -6.81
N PRO A 385 17.22 15.11 -6.57
CA PRO A 385 16.62 13.92 -7.20
C PRO A 385 15.30 13.44 -6.56
N ILE A 386 14.82 14.15 -5.54
CA ILE A 386 13.74 13.67 -4.66
C ILE A 386 12.41 13.70 -5.40
N ALA A 387 12.07 14.82 -6.08
CA ALA A 387 10.75 15.07 -6.68
C ALA A 387 9.58 14.81 -5.68
N VAL A 388 8.37 15.22 -6.02
CA VAL A 388 7.17 14.70 -5.35
C VAL A 388 6.89 13.34 -5.99
N LYS A 389 7.12 12.25 -5.25
CA LYS A 389 6.95 10.89 -5.77
C LYS A 389 5.48 10.51 -5.90
N LEU A 390 5.16 9.76 -6.94
CA LEU A 390 3.84 9.16 -7.10
C LEU A 390 3.69 7.98 -6.14
N LEU A 391 2.71 8.06 -5.25
CA LEU A 391 2.39 6.99 -4.31
C LEU A 391 1.58 5.90 -5.03
N LYS A 392 2.23 4.79 -5.35
CA LYS A 392 1.60 3.64 -6.02
C LYS A 392 1.14 2.59 -5.00
N PRO A 393 -0.11 2.13 -5.05
CA PRO A 393 -0.57 1.03 -4.24
C PRO A 393 0.21 -0.26 -4.50
N GLN A 394 0.50 -1.00 -3.44
CA GLN A 394 1.11 -2.32 -3.51
C GLN A 394 0.03 -3.39 -3.22
N PRO A 395 -0.33 -4.24 -4.19
CA PRO A 395 -1.39 -5.22 -3.99
C PRO A 395 -0.92 -6.42 -3.17
N LEU A 396 -1.77 -6.90 -2.28
CA LEU A 396 -1.70 -8.15 -1.54
C LEU A 396 -2.88 -9.02 -2.00
N THR A 397 -2.55 -10.15 -2.63
CA THR A 397 -3.54 -10.98 -3.32
C THR A 397 -4.44 -11.78 -2.36
N TYR A 398 -5.46 -12.41 -2.92
CA TYR A 398 -6.57 -13.05 -2.20
C TYR A 398 -6.18 -14.18 -1.24
N ASN A 399 -5.01 -14.80 -1.42
CA ASN A 399 -4.52 -15.92 -0.60
C ASN A 399 -3.35 -15.54 0.33
N VAL A 400 -3.07 -14.24 0.51
CA VAL A 400 -1.96 -13.76 1.35
C VAL A 400 -2.45 -13.44 2.76
N LEU A 401 -1.85 -14.06 3.78
CA LEU A 401 -2.07 -13.74 5.20
C LEU A 401 -1.21 -12.56 5.64
N THR A 402 0.07 -12.59 5.33
CA THR A 402 0.98 -11.47 5.67
C THR A 402 1.98 -11.24 4.55
N ARG A 403 2.53 -10.02 4.48
CA ARG A 403 3.59 -9.65 3.56
C ARG A 403 4.68 -8.88 4.29
N GLN A 404 5.92 -9.37 4.19
CA GLN A 404 7.07 -8.59 4.59
C GLN A 404 7.34 -7.49 3.55
N VAL A 405 7.57 -6.28 4.01
CA VAL A 405 7.84 -5.12 3.18
C VAL A 405 9.16 -4.48 3.60
N LYS A 406 9.93 -4.02 2.61
CA LYS A 406 11.19 -3.33 2.83
C LYS A 406 11.31 -2.17 1.87
N PHE A 407 11.51 -0.97 2.39
CA PHE A 407 11.59 0.23 1.56
C PHE A 407 12.56 1.28 2.14
N PRO A 408 13.27 2.03 1.29
CA PRO A 408 14.13 3.11 1.74
C PRO A 408 13.30 4.33 2.15
N ILE A 409 13.75 5.03 3.18
CA ILE A 409 13.19 6.34 3.54
C ILE A 409 13.74 7.40 2.60
N TYR A 410 12.95 8.47 2.38
CA TYR A 410 13.35 9.61 1.57
C TYR A 410 13.75 9.23 0.13
N GLY A 411 13.05 8.22 -0.44
CA GLY A 411 13.33 7.73 -1.79
C GLY A 411 14.72 7.10 -1.96
N GLY A 412 15.42 6.77 -0.86
CA GLY A 412 16.80 6.30 -0.87
C GLY A 412 17.86 7.40 -0.99
N ALA A 413 17.46 8.67 -1.04
CA ALA A 413 18.40 9.79 -1.02
C ALA A 413 19.10 9.88 0.36
N GLU A 414 20.33 10.39 0.35
CA GLU A 414 21.09 10.62 1.58
C GLU A 414 20.44 11.72 2.43
N LEU A 415 20.11 11.40 3.69
CA LEU A 415 19.73 12.38 4.69
C LEU A 415 21.00 12.94 5.32
N VAL A 416 21.33 14.19 5.00
CA VAL A 416 22.60 14.81 5.37
C VAL A 416 22.41 15.92 6.39
N ALA A 417 23.10 15.83 7.53
CA ALA A 417 23.28 16.93 8.47
C ALA A 417 24.71 17.48 8.34
N GLN A 418 24.84 18.77 8.03
CA GLN A 418 26.14 19.41 7.78
C GLN A 418 26.48 20.40 8.90
N LEU A 419 27.48 20.04 9.72
CA LEU A 419 28.02 20.91 10.76
C LEU A 419 29.01 21.91 10.16
N THR A 420 28.80 23.19 10.46
CA THR A 420 29.72 24.27 10.12
C THR A 420 30.44 24.71 11.39
N LYS A 421 31.77 24.70 11.37
CA LYS A 421 32.57 25.14 12.52
C LYS A 421 32.62 26.68 12.55
N PRO A 422 32.08 27.35 13.58
CA PRO A 422 32.13 28.81 13.62
C PRO A 422 33.56 29.33 13.85
N ARG A 423 34.30 28.70 14.77
CA ARG A 423 35.68 29.06 15.16
C ARG A 423 36.37 27.92 15.91
N GLY A 424 37.66 28.11 16.18
CA GLY A 424 38.45 27.21 17.04
C GLY A 424 38.67 25.82 16.44
N THR A 425 38.80 24.83 17.31
CA THR A 425 39.04 23.42 16.96
C THR A 425 37.87 22.56 17.41
N TRP A 426 37.50 21.58 16.59
CA TRP A 426 36.53 20.57 17.02
C TRP A 426 37.09 19.74 18.17
N VAL A 427 36.24 19.39 19.11
CA VAL A 427 36.56 18.52 20.25
C VAL A 427 35.69 17.28 20.15
N GLY A 428 36.33 16.12 20.16
CA GLY A 428 35.66 14.83 20.03
C GLY A 428 34.92 14.66 18.69
N ASN A 429 34.00 13.70 18.68
CA ASN A 429 33.16 13.35 17.54
C ASN A 429 31.87 14.16 17.52
N ALA A 430 31.24 14.26 16.35
CA ALA A 430 29.84 14.65 16.27
C ALA A 430 28.97 13.56 16.90
N THR A 431 27.98 13.98 17.69
CA THR A 431 27.02 13.09 18.37
C THR A 431 25.59 13.48 18.02
N GLY A 432 24.67 12.52 18.00
CA GLY A 432 23.26 12.75 17.69
C GLY A 432 22.60 11.53 17.07
N GLU A 433 21.42 11.71 16.51
CA GLU A 433 20.67 10.62 15.89
C GLU A 433 19.67 11.13 14.85
N LEU A 434 19.36 10.25 13.91
CA LEU A 434 18.21 10.37 13.02
C LEU A 434 17.14 9.41 13.54
N ASN A 435 16.01 9.94 13.98
CA ASN A 435 14.87 9.13 14.40
C ASN A 435 14.00 8.80 13.20
N VAL A 436 13.59 7.53 13.08
CA VAL A 436 12.71 7.03 12.01
C VAL A 436 11.59 6.23 12.67
N LEU A 437 10.44 6.87 12.83
CA LEU A 437 9.34 6.47 13.69
C LEU A 437 8.18 5.91 12.88
N ASN A 438 7.60 4.81 13.36
CA ASN A 438 6.42 4.21 12.75
C ASN A 438 5.17 5.04 13.05
N GLY A 439 4.64 5.75 12.05
CA GLY A 439 3.43 6.57 12.18
C GLY A 439 2.13 5.75 12.13
N THR A 440 2.19 4.49 11.70
CA THR A 440 1.04 3.58 11.58
C THR A 440 1.35 2.21 12.19
N MET A 441 1.41 2.18 13.52
CA MET A 441 1.78 0.99 14.31
C MET A 441 0.82 -0.20 14.14
N ASP A 442 -0.41 0.07 13.74
CA ASP A 442 -1.47 -0.90 13.50
C ASP A 442 -1.48 -1.45 12.07
N LEU A 443 -0.53 -1.03 11.23
CA LEU A 443 -0.33 -1.54 9.87
C LEU A 443 1.10 -2.07 9.67
N PHE A 444 2.11 -1.31 10.10
CA PHE A 444 3.51 -1.74 10.03
C PHE A 444 3.88 -2.53 11.28
N ARG A 445 3.61 -3.84 11.26
CA ARG A 445 4.01 -4.79 12.32
C ARG A 445 5.49 -5.14 12.21
N ASP A 446 6.07 -5.67 13.28
CA ASP A 446 7.49 -6.06 13.36
C ASP A 446 8.48 -4.99 12.84
N TYR A 447 8.13 -3.72 13.08
CA TYR A 447 8.82 -2.57 12.51
C TYR A 447 10.28 -2.51 12.95
N LYS A 448 11.19 -2.42 11.96
CA LYS A 448 12.63 -2.33 12.15
C LYS A 448 13.22 -1.27 11.21
N VAL A 449 14.20 -0.53 11.72
CA VAL A 449 14.98 0.43 10.94
C VAL A 449 16.39 -0.11 10.78
N LEU A 450 16.78 -0.33 9.53
CA LEU A 450 18.11 -0.77 9.14
C LEU A 450 18.94 0.43 8.67
N ASN A 451 20.26 0.30 8.67
CA ASN A 451 21.21 1.31 8.19
C ASN A 451 21.09 2.69 8.89
N ASN A 452 20.66 2.70 10.15
CA ASN A 452 20.44 3.93 10.91
C ASN A 452 21.15 3.91 12.28
N LYS A 453 22.47 3.84 12.27
CA LYS A 453 23.26 3.85 13.51
C LYS A 453 23.26 5.27 14.11
N ALA A 454 23.29 5.35 15.45
CA ALA A 454 23.53 6.60 16.17
C ALA A 454 24.81 7.29 15.67
N VAL A 455 24.83 8.62 15.72
CA VAL A 455 25.95 9.43 15.26
C VAL A 455 27.00 9.49 16.37
N ASN A 456 28.21 9.03 16.04
CA ASN A 456 29.42 9.18 16.86
C ASN A 456 30.63 9.09 15.93
N GLU A 457 30.85 10.12 15.12
CA GLU A 457 31.86 10.11 14.06
C GLU A 457 32.61 11.45 13.96
N PRO A 458 33.89 11.46 13.54
CA PRO A 458 34.74 12.65 13.55
C PRO A 458 34.48 13.61 12.38
N GLY A 459 33.49 13.33 11.54
CA GLY A 459 33.14 14.14 10.37
C GLY A 459 32.35 15.40 10.71
N THR A 460 32.21 16.27 9.72
CA THR A 460 31.28 17.42 9.74
C THR A 460 30.08 17.20 8.83
N ARG A 461 30.21 16.33 7.82
CA ARG A 461 29.11 15.86 6.97
C ARG A 461 28.63 14.51 7.49
N ILE A 462 27.45 14.46 8.07
CA ILE A 462 26.85 13.24 8.60
C ILE A 462 25.74 12.78 7.65
N SER A 463 25.79 11.55 7.16
CA SER A 463 24.81 11.02 6.20
C SER A 463 24.18 9.72 6.69
N ARG A 464 22.87 9.56 6.48
CA ARG A 464 22.11 8.34 6.79
C ARG A 464 21.17 7.98 5.63
N GLN A 465 21.01 6.68 5.36
CA GLN A 465 20.08 6.12 4.37
C GLN A 465 19.29 4.97 5.01
N PRO A 466 18.35 5.28 5.92
CA PRO A 466 17.60 4.27 6.63
C PRO A 466 16.70 3.46 5.69
N ILE A 467 16.60 2.17 5.98
CA ILE A 467 15.67 1.26 5.30
C ILE A 467 14.70 0.72 6.35
N VAL A 468 13.40 0.90 6.11
CA VAL A 468 12.36 0.31 6.94
C VAL A 468 12.08 -1.11 6.49
N SER A 469 11.91 -2.00 7.46
CA SER A 469 11.37 -3.34 7.29
C SER A 469 10.16 -3.51 8.21
N ALA A 470 9.06 -4.03 7.69
CA ALA A 470 7.84 -4.29 8.46
C ALA A 470 7.07 -5.48 7.87
N THR A 471 6.02 -5.91 8.56
CA THR A 471 5.06 -6.92 8.11
C THR A 471 3.68 -6.26 8.00
N ILE A 472 3.02 -6.42 6.86
CA ILE A 472 1.62 -6.07 6.63
C ILE A 472 0.79 -7.32 6.89
N ASP A 473 -0.23 -7.23 7.74
CA ASP A 473 -1.07 -8.37 8.14
C ASP A 473 -2.50 -8.20 7.64
N ARG A 474 -3.10 -9.27 7.09
CA ARG A 474 -4.49 -9.29 6.59
C ARG A 474 -5.50 -8.89 7.68
N LYS A 475 -5.23 -9.24 8.94
CA LYS A 475 -6.10 -8.86 10.07
C LYS A 475 -6.19 -7.35 10.29
N ASP A 476 -5.16 -6.61 9.88
CA ASP A 476 -5.11 -5.15 10.01
C ASP A 476 -6.04 -4.47 8.98
N PHE A 477 -6.64 -5.24 8.05
CA PHE A 477 -7.71 -4.79 7.14
C PHE A 477 -9.11 -5.26 7.58
N GLY A 478 -9.19 -5.97 8.72
CA GLY A 478 -10.43 -6.49 9.31
C GLY A 478 -10.80 -7.91 8.90
N ASP A 479 -9.89 -8.67 8.28
CA ASP A 479 -10.11 -10.05 7.85
C ASP A 479 -9.11 -11.00 8.54
N ASP A 480 -9.61 -12.00 9.26
CA ASP A 480 -8.78 -12.93 10.05
C ASP A 480 -9.30 -14.37 9.89
N PRO A 481 -9.09 -14.95 8.69
CA PRO A 481 -9.67 -16.23 8.32
C PRO A 481 -9.07 -17.40 9.13
N GLN A 482 -7.83 -17.25 9.63
CA GLN A 482 -7.20 -18.24 10.51
C GLN A 482 -7.96 -18.45 11.82
N ASN A 483 -8.70 -17.44 12.28
CA ASN A 483 -9.53 -17.48 13.49
C ASN A 483 -11.04 -17.45 13.17
N GLY A 484 -11.42 -17.78 11.93
CA GLY A 484 -12.83 -17.85 11.50
C GLY A 484 -13.55 -16.49 11.40
N LYS A 485 -12.82 -15.38 11.32
CA LYS A 485 -13.38 -14.04 11.14
C LYS A 485 -13.21 -13.59 9.69
N TRP A 486 -14.31 -13.56 8.95
CA TRP A 486 -14.30 -13.33 7.51
C TRP A 486 -14.83 -11.95 7.16
N LEU A 487 -14.09 -11.20 6.34
CA LEU A 487 -14.55 -9.95 5.78
C LEU A 487 -15.21 -10.18 4.42
N ASN A 488 -16.53 -10.33 4.42
CA ASN A 488 -17.31 -10.47 3.18
C ASN A 488 -17.52 -9.10 2.53
N VAL A 489 -16.91 -8.90 1.37
CA VAL A 489 -17.07 -7.69 0.55
C VAL A 489 -18.11 -7.90 -0.54
N GLU A 490 -18.87 -6.86 -0.90
CA GLU A 490 -19.88 -6.94 -1.98
C GLU A 490 -19.23 -7.21 -3.35
N ASN A 491 -18.07 -6.61 -3.60
CA ASN A 491 -17.32 -6.78 -4.84
C ASN A 491 -15.88 -7.23 -4.54
N PRO A 492 -15.50 -8.49 -4.85
CA PRO A 492 -14.15 -8.99 -4.60
C PRO A 492 -13.08 -8.34 -5.47
N TYR A 493 -13.45 -7.64 -6.56
CA TYR A 493 -12.50 -6.90 -7.40
C TYR A 493 -12.10 -5.53 -6.82
N THR A 494 -12.78 -5.07 -5.76
CA THR A 494 -12.47 -3.81 -5.09
C THR A 494 -11.65 -4.09 -3.83
N PRO A 495 -10.37 -3.69 -3.76
CA PRO A 495 -9.56 -3.91 -2.56
C PRO A 495 -9.95 -2.95 -1.44
N LYS A 496 -9.63 -3.31 -0.19
CA LYS A 496 -9.49 -2.29 0.86
C LYS A 496 -8.09 -1.69 0.77
N VAL A 497 -8.05 -0.36 0.80
CA VAL A 497 -6.79 0.40 0.78
C VAL A 497 -6.47 0.86 2.20
N ARG A 498 -5.24 0.68 2.64
CA ARG A 498 -4.69 1.33 3.83
C ARG A 498 -3.39 2.04 3.50
N GLU A 499 -3.21 3.19 4.13
CA GLU A 499 -1.98 3.97 4.05
C GLU A 499 -1.15 3.76 5.32
N GLY A 500 0.14 3.52 5.13
CA GLY A 500 1.15 3.53 6.18
C GLY A 500 2.02 4.77 6.11
N SER A 501 2.45 5.29 7.26
CA SER A 501 3.35 6.44 7.35
C SER A 501 4.57 6.16 8.22
N VAL A 502 5.70 6.77 7.86
CA VAL A 502 6.95 6.74 8.62
C VAL A 502 7.50 8.16 8.73
N ASP A 503 7.58 8.68 9.94
CA ASP A 503 8.13 10.01 10.20
C ASP A 503 9.63 9.92 10.45
N PHE A 504 10.40 10.86 9.91
CA PHE A 504 11.83 10.95 10.17
C PHE A 504 12.26 12.38 10.50
N ARG A 505 13.11 12.51 11.51
CA ARG A 505 13.68 13.78 12.00
C ARG A 505 14.87 13.53 12.91
N GLY A 506 15.76 14.50 13.04
CA GLY A 506 16.86 14.38 13.98
C GLY A 506 17.89 15.46 13.79
N ALA A 507 18.86 15.49 14.69
CA ALA A 507 19.91 16.49 14.70
C ALA A 507 21.22 15.88 15.15
N VAL A 508 22.31 16.53 14.75
CA VAL A 508 23.65 16.26 15.22
C VAL A 508 24.23 17.50 15.85
N GLN A 509 25.13 17.28 16.79
CA GLN A 509 25.85 18.33 17.47
C GLN A 509 27.32 17.95 17.61
N ARG A 510 28.20 18.94 17.59
CA ARG A 510 29.62 18.73 17.88
C ARG A 510 30.18 19.90 18.66
N THR A 511 30.93 19.56 19.69
CA THR A 511 31.60 20.54 20.54
C THR A 511 32.84 21.09 19.84
N TYR A 512 33.05 22.39 19.95
CA TYR A 512 34.30 23.05 19.56
C TYR A 512 34.81 23.90 20.71
N GLU A 513 36.13 24.00 20.78
CA GLU A 513 36.83 24.81 21.77
C GLU A 513 37.62 25.90 21.09
N TYR A 514 37.67 27.04 21.76
CA TYR A 514 38.49 28.16 21.37
C TYR A 514 38.98 28.86 22.63
N GLU A 515 40.18 29.43 22.55
CA GLU A 515 40.75 30.15 23.67
C GLU A 515 40.20 31.57 23.75
N LEU A 516 39.69 31.94 24.92
CA LEU A 516 39.19 33.27 25.22
C LEU A 516 40.14 33.90 26.23
N LYS A 517 41.06 34.72 25.74
CA LYS A 517 42.09 35.36 26.55
C LYS A 517 41.51 36.59 27.25
N ASN A 518 41.43 36.54 28.59
CA ASN A 518 41.05 37.67 29.44
C ASN A 518 42.28 38.20 30.16
N CYS A 519 42.68 39.44 29.82
CA CYS A 519 43.80 40.11 30.47
C CYS A 519 43.29 41.27 31.33
N ASN A 520 43.77 41.36 32.57
CA ASN A 520 43.56 42.50 33.47
C ASN A 520 44.90 42.86 34.12
N LYS A 521 45.31 44.15 34.02
CA LYS A 521 46.49 44.77 34.67
C LYS A 521 47.65 43.78 34.94
N ASP A 522 48.30 43.35 33.87
CA ASP A 522 49.54 42.54 33.86
C ASP A 522 49.47 41.05 34.23
N LYS A 523 48.26 40.47 34.34
CA LYS A 523 48.06 39.01 34.29
C LYS A 523 47.01 38.63 33.24
N CYS A 524 47.43 37.86 32.23
CA CYS A 524 46.54 37.25 31.26
C CYS A 524 46.16 35.85 31.73
N THR A 525 44.88 35.61 31.92
CA THR A 525 44.32 34.27 32.13
C THR A 525 43.65 33.82 30.83
N THR A 526 44.17 32.76 30.24
CA THR A 526 43.50 32.07 29.14
C THR A 526 42.44 31.18 29.74
N ARG A 527 41.19 31.31 29.29
CA ARG A 527 40.17 30.30 29.54
C ARG A 527 39.79 29.63 28.23
N THR A 528 39.79 28.31 28.23
CA THR A 528 39.16 27.55 27.16
C THR A 528 37.66 27.74 27.26
N VAL A 529 37.03 28.15 26.16
CA VAL A 529 35.58 28.20 26.07
C VAL A 529 35.12 27.11 25.13
N THR A 530 34.20 26.31 25.64
CA THR A 530 33.63 25.14 24.99
C THR A 530 32.21 25.50 24.56
N GLU A 531 31.93 25.43 23.25
CA GLU A 531 30.62 25.70 22.65
C GLU A 531 30.22 24.52 21.75
N THR A 532 28.95 24.48 21.32
CA THR A 532 28.40 23.39 20.51
C THR A 532 27.80 23.93 19.23
N ALA A 533 28.19 23.34 18.10
CA ALA A 533 27.53 23.56 16.82
C ALA A 533 26.46 22.50 16.60
N HIS A 534 25.35 22.88 15.95
CA HIS A 534 24.21 22.00 15.66
C HIS A 534 23.94 21.97 14.16
N ALA A 535 23.42 20.84 13.67
CA ALA A 535 22.90 20.69 12.32
C ALA A 535 21.77 19.67 12.30
N ASP A 536 20.69 19.96 11.58
CA ASP A 536 19.54 19.07 11.47
C ASP A 536 19.67 18.16 10.25
N PHE A 537 19.18 16.93 10.37
CA PHE A 537 18.86 16.11 9.20
C PHE A 537 17.59 16.66 8.52
N PRO A 538 17.39 16.41 7.22
CA PRO A 538 16.09 16.64 6.61
C PRO A 538 15.01 15.88 7.38
N GLN A 539 13.86 16.52 7.57
CA GLN A 539 12.70 15.95 8.24
C GLN A 539 11.53 15.77 7.27
N GLY A 540 10.68 14.79 7.52
CA GLY A 540 9.49 14.54 6.71
C GLY A 540 8.77 13.25 7.06
N THR A 541 7.78 12.92 6.24
CA THR A 541 6.96 11.71 6.36
C THR A 541 6.97 10.94 5.05
N ASP A 542 7.42 9.69 5.10
CA ASP A 542 7.33 8.74 3.98
C ASP A 542 6.01 7.96 4.07
N ARG A 543 5.29 7.83 2.97
CA ARG A 543 3.97 7.15 2.90
C ARG A 543 4.08 5.86 2.09
N LYS A 544 3.21 4.88 2.33
CA LYS A 544 3.05 3.67 1.50
C LYS A 544 1.58 3.30 1.43
N LEU A 545 1.09 2.94 0.25
CA LEU A 545 -0.28 2.44 0.07
C LEU A 545 -0.26 0.92 -0.14
N TYR A 546 -1.14 0.23 0.56
CA TYR A 546 -1.34 -1.22 0.43
C TYR A 546 -2.79 -1.53 0.12
N GLU A 547 -3.00 -2.38 -0.87
CA GLU A 547 -4.30 -2.88 -1.29
C GLU A 547 -4.43 -4.34 -0.89
N MET A 548 -5.50 -4.69 -0.17
CA MET A 548 -5.80 -6.07 0.18
C MET A 548 -7.08 -6.52 -0.51
N TYR A 549 -7.01 -7.69 -1.14
CA TYR A 549 -8.14 -8.32 -1.84
C TYR A 549 -8.75 -9.45 -1.01
N PHE A 550 -10.09 -9.58 -1.05
CA PHE A 550 -10.87 -10.51 -0.22
C PHE A 550 -11.79 -11.37 -1.08
N TYR A 551 -11.72 -12.68 -0.87
CA TYR A 551 -12.63 -13.66 -1.44
C TYR A 551 -12.56 -14.94 -0.61
N HIS A 552 -13.69 -15.40 -0.10
CA HIS A 552 -13.78 -16.49 0.88
C HIS A 552 -14.63 -17.67 0.38
N GLY A 553 -14.76 -17.77 -0.94
CA GLY A 553 -15.63 -18.73 -1.59
C GLY A 553 -17.08 -18.28 -1.61
N ARG A 554 -17.89 -19.02 -2.34
CA ARG A 554 -19.33 -18.81 -2.44
C ARG A 554 -20.03 -19.66 -1.38
N GLU A 555 -21.07 -19.11 -0.78
CA GLU A 555 -21.95 -19.87 0.09
C GLU A 555 -22.56 -21.06 -0.64
N ASN A 556 -23.04 -20.82 -1.87
CA ASN A 556 -23.66 -21.84 -2.72
C ASN A 556 -22.76 -22.20 -3.91
N VAL A 557 -22.21 -23.41 -3.89
CA VAL A 557 -21.55 -24.02 -5.06
C VAL A 557 -22.60 -24.72 -5.91
N PRO A 558 -22.71 -24.43 -7.22
CA PRO A 558 -23.69 -25.11 -8.07
C PRO A 558 -23.44 -26.61 -8.09
N ASP A 559 -24.51 -27.36 -7.85
CA ASP A 559 -24.44 -28.82 -7.78
C ASP A 559 -23.92 -29.46 -9.09
N PRO A 560 -23.33 -30.66 -9.00
CA PRO A 560 -23.00 -31.44 -10.18
C PRO A 560 -24.26 -31.78 -10.99
N VAL A 561 -24.09 -31.74 -12.32
CA VAL A 561 -25.11 -32.18 -13.27
C VAL A 561 -25.23 -33.70 -13.18
N VAL A 562 -26.42 -34.19 -12.84
CA VAL A 562 -26.75 -35.61 -12.70
C VAL A 562 -28.08 -35.90 -13.40
N GLU A 563 -28.22 -37.13 -13.88
CA GLU A 563 -29.43 -37.63 -14.51
C GLU A 563 -30.45 -38.08 -13.45
N LYS A 564 -31.73 -37.82 -13.75
CA LYS A 564 -32.88 -38.19 -12.92
C LYS A 564 -33.92 -38.92 -13.79
N LYS A 565 -33.67 -40.19 -14.08
CA LYS A 565 -34.52 -40.98 -15.00
C LYS A 565 -34.49 -42.47 -14.68
N ILE A 566 -35.45 -43.20 -15.27
CA ILE A 566 -35.44 -44.66 -15.33
C ILE A 566 -35.39 -45.05 -16.81
N GLU A 567 -34.33 -45.74 -17.20
CA GLU A 567 -34.14 -46.25 -18.55
C GLU A 567 -34.99 -47.50 -18.78
N LYS A 568 -35.58 -47.61 -19.98
CA LYS A 568 -36.46 -48.72 -20.38
C LYS A 568 -37.64 -48.94 -19.41
N ASN A 569 -38.19 -47.84 -18.87
CA ASN A 569 -39.28 -47.87 -17.90
C ASN A 569 -40.66 -48.16 -18.54
N ASN A 570 -40.82 -49.34 -19.14
CA ASN A 570 -42.06 -49.84 -19.74
C ASN A 570 -42.46 -51.19 -19.14
N ASN A 571 -43.61 -51.72 -19.53
CA ASN A 571 -44.20 -52.93 -18.96
C ASN A 571 -43.70 -54.27 -19.56
N THR A 572 -42.74 -54.23 -20.49
CA THR A 572 -42.18 -55.43 -21.14
C THR A 572 -40.68 -55.61 -20.88
N SER A 573 -39.98 -54.57 -20.42
CA SER A 573 -38.54 -54.62 -20.18
C SER A 573 -38.20 -55.39 -18.91
N LEU A 574 -37.35 -56.40 -19.05
CA LEU A 574 -36.87 -57.22 -17.93
C LEU A 574 -35.75 -56.56 -17.12
N ALA A 575 -34.96 -55.69 -17.77
CA ALA A 575 -33.86 -54.94 -17.14
C ALA A 575 -34.13 -53.44 -17.19
N LYS A 576 -34.04 -52.77 -16.03
CA LYS A 576 -34.31 -51.33 -15.87
C LYS A 576 -33.21 -50.68 -15.06
N LYS A 577 -32.73 -49.52 -15.52
CA LYS A 577 -31.67 -48.75 -14.85
C LYS A 577 -32.24 -47.45 -14.31
N LEU A 578 -32.08 -47.24 -13.00
CA LEU A 578 -32.49 -46.06 -12.26
C LEU A 578 -31.26 -45.17 -12.09
N LEU A 579 -31.41 -43.86 -12.32
CA LEU A 579 -30.37 -42.85 -12.17
C LEU A 579 -30.94 -41.69 -11.37
N TRP A 580 -30.35 -41.38 -10.22
CA TRP A 580 -30.77 -40.28 -9.33
C TRP A 580 -29.56 -39.56 -8.73
N ARG A 581 -29.82 -38.43 -8.04
CA ARG A 581 -28.81 -37.79 -7.20
C ARG A 581 -28.77 -38.49 -5.84
N THR A 582 -27.61 -38.89 -5.34
CA THR A 582 -27.49 -39.48 -4.01
C THR A 582 -27.84 -38.51 -2.89
N GLU A 583 -28.03 -39.04 -1.68
CA GLU A 583 -28.17 -38.24 -0.46
C GLU A 583 -27.02 -37.23 -0.30
N PRO A 584 -27.32 -36.01 0.20
CA PRO A 584 -26.31 -35.02 0.54
C PRO A 584 -25.61 -35.38 1.85
N TYR A 585 -24.28 -35.38 1.84
CA TYR A 585 -23.46 -35.53 3.06
C TYR A 585 -22.60 -34.28 3.28
N PRO A 586 -22.76 -33.55 4.40
CA PRO A 586 -21.95 -32.38 4.69
C PRO A 586 -20.48 -32.77 4.94
N PHE A 587 -19.56 -31.90 4.54
CA PHE A 587 -18.14 -32.02 4.83
C PHE A 587 -17.45 -30.66 4.88
N ASP A 588 -16.42 -30.58 5.72
CA ASP A 588 -15.57 -29.41 5.88
C ASP A 588 -14.52 -29.34 4.77
N VAL A 589 -14.23 -28.12 4.34
CA VAL A 589 -13.13 -27.83 3.42
C VAL A 589 -12.11 -26.91 4.07
N ILE A 590 -10.90 -26.91 3.54
CA ILE A 590 -9.87 -25.91 3.80
C ILE A 590 -9.51 -25.17 2.52
N ARG A 591 -8.81 -24.05 2.67
CA ARG A 591 -8.05 -23.36 1.63
C ARG A 591 -6.62 -23.16 2.09
N TRP A 592 -5.70 -23.03 1.16
CA TRP A 592 -4.32 -22.65 1.47
C TRP A 592 -4.13 -21.14 1.34
N MET A 593 -3.53 -20.56 2.36
CA MET A 593 -3.07 -19.18 2.37
C MET A 593 -1.60 -19.11 2.75
N TYR A 594 -0.92 -18.00 2.45
CA TYR A 594 0.54 -17.94 2.49
C TYR A 594 1.04 -16.66 3.14
N HIS A 595 2.24 -16.74 3.69
CA HIS A 595 3.04 -15.56 4.03
C HIS A 595 3.93 -15.20 2.84
N MET A 596 4.09 -13.92 2.53
CA MET A 596 4.96 -13.44 1.46
C MET A 596 6.19 -12.76 2.01
N ASP A 597 7.35 -13.07 1.44
CA ASP A 597 8.59 -12.37 1.77
C ASP A 597 8.69 -11.02 1.04
N VAL A 598 9.79 -10.30 1.28
CA VAL A 598 10.07 -8.99 0.67
C VAL A 598 10.18 -9.03 -0.86
N ASN A 599 10.35 -10.21 -1.46
CA ASN A 599 10.46 -10.43 -2.91
C ASN A 599 9.17 -10.99 -3.52
N ASN A 600 8.06 -10.97 -2.78
CA ASN A 600 6.77 -11.58 -3.18
C ASN A 600 6.83 -13.09 -3.38
N LYS A 601 7.78 -13.78 -2.73
CA LYS A 601 7.82 -15.24 -2.74
C LYS A 601 6.97 -15.75 -1.58
N ALA A 602 6.00 -16.60 -1.91
CA ALA A 602 5.23 -17.32 -0.91
C ALA A 602 6.14 -18.27 -0.11
N TYR A 603 6.03 -18.22 1.21
CA TYR A 603 6.62 -19.16 2.14
C TYR A 603 5.58 -19.54 3.20
N GLN A 604 5.76 -20.72 3.80
CA GLN A 604 4.90 -21.23 4.86
C GLN A 604 3.41 -21.23 4.48
N ALA A 605 2.98 -22.29 3.79
CA ALA A 605 1.58 -22.52 3.52
C ALA A 605 0.82 -22.80 4.82
N VAL A 606 -0.32 -22.14 5.00
CA VAL A 606 -1.21 -22.29 6.15
C VAL A 606 -2.55 -22.82 5.65
N ALA A 607 -2.96 -23.96 6.19
CA ALA A 607 -4.31 -24.48 6.00
C ALA A 607 -5.27 -23.65 6.84
N VAL A 608 -6.27 -23.08 6.19
CA VAL A 608 -7.32 -22.28 6.83
C VAL A 608 -8.65 -22.92 6.50
N ASP A 609 -9.52 -23.11 7.49
CA ASP A 609 -10.85 -23.65 7.26
C ASP A 609 -11.61 -22.81 6.22
N GLY A 610 -12.37 -23.45 5.35
CA GLY A 610 -13.28 -22.74 4.44
C GLY A 610 -14.39 -22.08 5.24
N GLN A 611 -14.92 -20.96 4.73
CA GLN A 611 -16.02 -20.26 5.39
C GLN A 611 -17.32 -21.07 5.41
N TYR A 612 -17.52 -21.91 4.39
CA TYR A 612 -18.76 -22.64 4.16
C TYR A 612 -18.50 -24.14 4.06
N GLU A 613 -19.33 -24.93 4.75
CA GLU A 613 -19.40 -26.38 4.53
C GLU A 613 -19.85 -26.68 3.09
N ARG A 614 -19.44 -27.85 2.60
CA ARG A 614 -19.84 -28.38 1.30
C ARG A 614 -20.70 -29.61 1.48
N SER A 615 -21.50 -29.91 0.47
CA SER A 615 -22.37 -31.09 0.46
C SER A 615 -21.94 -32.03 -0.64
N PHE A 616 -21.56 -33.26 -0.27
CA PHE A 616 -21.18 -34.28 -1.23
C PHE A 616 -22.42 -34.93 -1.81
N THR A 617 -22.62 -34.77 -3.11
CA THR A 617 -23.64 -35.48 -3.89
C THR A 617 -23.04 -35.99 -5.20
N GLN A 618 -23.49 -37.15 -5.68
CA GLN A 618 -23.05 -37.74 -6.95
C GLN A 618 -24.21 -38.44 -7.66
N GLN A 619 -23.94 -38.97 -8.86
CA GLN A 619 -24.87 -39.82 -9.59
C GLN A 619 -24.99 -41.18 -8.89
N GLY A 620 -26.12 -41.42 -8.23
CA GLY A 620 -26.54 -42.74 -7.79
C GLY A 620 -27.09 -43.55 -8.96
N ALA A 621 -26.93 -44.87 -8.89
CA ALA A 621 -27.43 -45.80 -9.89
C ALA A 621 -28.02 -47.06 -9.28
N GLY A 622 -29.05 -47.59 -9.92
CA GLY A 622 -29.76 -48.80 -9.52
C GLY A 622 -30.12 -49.60 -10.76
N GLU A 623 -30.10 -50.92 -10.68
CA GLU A 623 -30.46 -51.81 -11.77
C GLU A 623 -31.30 -52.95 -11.23
N VAL A 624 -32.46 -53.17 -11.85
CA VAL A 624 -33.35 -54.29 -11.54
C VAL A 624 -33.48 -55.14 -12.79
N THR A 625 -33.08 -56.41 -12.70
CA THR A 625 -33.14 -57.36 -13.81
C THR A 625 -33.89 -58.61 -13.41
N TRP A 626 -35.00 -58.89 -14.09
CA TRP A 626 -35.83 -60.08 -13.91
C TRP A 626 -35.44 -61.22 -14.86
N SER A 627 -35.57 -62.45 -14.37
CA SER A 627 -35.37 -63.69 -15.12
C SER A 627 -36.34 -64.78 -14.67
N THR A 628 -36.64 -65.71 -15.57
CA THR A 628 -37.44 -66.90 -15.28
C THR A 628 -36.50 -68.11 -15.20
N GLU A 629 -36.27 -68.64 -13.99
CA GLU A 629 -35.41 -69.81 -13.76
C GLU A 629 -36.10 -71.09 -14.26
N SER A 630 -37.40 -71.19 -13.97
CA SER A 630 -38.26 -72.24 -14.49
C SER A 630 -39.68 -71.71 -14.66
N SER A 631 -40.17 -71.70 -15.90
CA SER A 631 -41.54 -71.28 -16.20
C SER A 631 -42.54 -72.35 -15.79
N GLN A 632 -43.79 -71.96 -15.63
CA GLN A 632 -44.89 -72.92 -15.39
C GLN A 632 -44.94 -73.99 -16.47
N ALA A 633 -44.82 -73.59 -17.75
CA ALA A 633 -44.79 -74.51 -18.89
C ALA A 633 -43.71 -75.57 -18.74
N LYS A 634 -42.50 -75.16 -18.34
CA LYS A 634 -41.38 -76.06 -18.11
C LYS A 634 -41.65 -77.01 -16.94
N GLU A 635 -42.20 -76.51 -15.84
CA GLU A 635 -42.52 -77.32 -14.65
C GLU A 635 -43.56 -78.41 -14.92
N TYR A 636 -44.52 -78.15 -15.80
CA TYR A 636 -45.58 -79.11 -16.16
C TYR A 636 -45.25 -79.98 -17.38
N GLN A 637 -44.18 -79.70 -18.11
CA GLN A 637 -43.88 -80.35 -19.38
C GLN A 637 -43.72 -81.87 -19.25
N VAL A 638 -43.10 -82.36 -18.18
CA VAL A 638 -42.90 -83.80 -17.94
C VAL A 638 -44.24 -84.52 -17.82
N ALA A 639 -45.13 -84.02 -16.95
CA ALA A 639 -46.47 -84.56 -16.79
C ALA A 639 -47.29 -84.44 -18.08
N ARG A 640 -47.14 -83.34 -18.83
CA ARG A 640 -47.85 -83.14 -20.09
C ARG A 640 -47.45 -84.14 -21.17
N THR A 641 -46.15 -84.40 -21.31
CA THR A 641 -45.60 -85.40 -22.24
C THR A 641 -46.02 -86.81 -21.83
N ALA A 642 -45.91 -87.15 -20.54
CA ALA A 642 -46.34 -88.45 -20.02
C ALA A 642 -47.83 -88.74 -20.30
N ALA A 643 -48.70 -87.74 -20.12
CA ALA A 643 -50.13 -87.87 -20.46
C ALA A 643 -50.36 -88.12 -21.94
N LYS A 644 -49.62 -87.41 -22.81
CA LYS A 644 -49.72 -87.56 -24.27
C LYS A 644 -49.28 -88.95 -24.74
N GLU A 645 -48.31 -89.55 -24.06
CA GLU A 645 -47.78 -90.89 -24.32
C GLU A 645 -48.56 -92.01 -23.62
N GLY A 646 -49.57 -91.67 -22.80
CA GLY A 646 -50.39 -92.65 -22.08
C GLY A 646 -49.63 -93.37 -20.96
N GLN A 647 -48.60 -92.76 -20.39
CA GLN A 647 -47.81 -93.37 -19.33
C GLN A 647 -48.61 -93.41 -18.01
N ALA A 648 -48.68 -94.59 -17.37
CA ALA A 648 -49.46 -94.80 -16.14
C ALA A 648 -48.68 -94.56 -14.83
N SER A 649 -47.36 -94.35 -14.89
CA SER A 649 -46.55 -94.19 -13.68
C SER A 649 -46.83 -92.85 -13.00
N LYS A 650 -47.20 -92.90 -11.73
CA LYS A 650 -47.43 -91.71 -10.89
C LYS A 650 -46.20 -90.82 -10.75
N THR A 651 -44.99 -91.34 -10.97
CA THR A 651 -43.73 -90.58 -10.86
C THR A 651 -43.60 -89.45 -11.87
N PHE A 652 -44.29 -89.53 -13.01
CA PHE A 652 -44.26 -88.47 -14.04
C PHE A 652 -45.29 -87.36 -13.81
N TYR A 653 -46.24 -87.58 -12.89
CA TYR A 653 -47.27 -86.63 -12.51
C TYR A 653 -46.99 -86.18 -11.08
N ASP A 654 -45.97 -85.35 -10.90
CA ASP A 654 -45.59 -84.82 -9.58
C ASP A 654 -46.36 -83.53 -9.24
N LYS A 655 -46.77 -82.77 -10.27
CA LYS A 655 -47.40 -81.44 -10.12
C LYS A 655 -48.82 -81.34 -10.66
N ALA A 656 -49.18 -82.07 -11.70
CA ALA A 656 -50.54 -82.06 -12.24
C ALA A 656 -50.89 -83.37 -12.92
N VAL A 657 -52.17 -83.76 -12.87
CA VAL A 657 -52.74 -84.85 -13.67
C VAL A 657 -53.36 -84.25 -14.93
N PHE A 658 -52.70 -84.43 -16.07
CA PHE A 658 -53.28 -84.06 -17.36
C PHE A 658 -54.11 -85.19 -17.92
N ALA A 659 -55.19 -84.86 -18.63
CA ALA A 659 -56.05 -85.84 -19.27
C ALA A 659 -55.26 -86.69 -20.28
N THR A 660 -55.48 -88.00 -20.30
CA THR A 660 -54.89 -88.96 -21.25
C THR A 660 -55.82 -89.25 -22.44
N ASP A 661 -57.08 -88.82 -22.37
CA ASP A 661 -58.08 -89.00 -23.42
C ASP A 661 -57.57 -88.39 -24.74
N ARG A 662 -57.62 -89.15 -25.83
CA ARG A 662 -57.09 -88.72 -27.14
C ARG A 662 -57.74 -87.43 -27.64
N GLU A 663 -59.03 -87.27 -27.39
CA GLU A 663 -59.82 -86.09 -27.78
C GLU A 663 -59.44 -84.81 -27.03
N LEU A 664 -58.90 -84.93 -25.81
CA LEU A 664 -58.46 -83.80 -25.00
C LEU A 664 -57.02 -83.39 -25.29
N GLN A 665 -56.25 -84.22 -26.02
CA GLN A 665 -54.85 -83.92 -26.38
C GLN A 665 -54.67 -82.72 -27.30
N GLN A 666 -55.73 -82.26 -27.97
CA GLN A 666 -55.71 -81.04 -28.79
C GLN A 666 -55.47 -79.76 -27.97
N PHE A 667 -55.70 -79.80 -26.65
CA PHE A 667 -55.41 -78.68 -25.77
C PHE A 667 -53.99 -78.77 -25.20
N ASN A 668 -53.39 -77.60 -24.93
CA ASN A 668 -52.00 -77.53 -24.46
C ASN A 668 -51.82 -78.07 -23.04
N TYR A 669 -52.77 -77.81 -22.13
CA TYR A 669 -52.73 -78.26 -20.74
C TYR A 669 -54.13 -78.72 -20.29
N PRO A 670 -54.64 -79.87 -20.81
CA PRO A 670 -55.98 -80.37 -20.51
C PRO A 670 -56.04 -81.05 -19.16
N VAL A 671 -56.96 -80.65 -18.29
CA VAL A 671 -57.18 -81.28 -16.98
C VAL A 671 -58.67 -81.60 -16.78
N LYS A 672 -58.96 -82.71 -16.09
CA LYS A 672 -60.29 -82.98 -15.54
C LYS A 672 -60.39 -82.38 -14.14
N SER A 673 -61.51 -81.75 -13.81
CA SER A 673 -61.70 -81.16 -12.49
C SER A 673 -61.75 -82.23 -11.37
N GLY A 674 -61.32 -81.90 -10.16
CA GLY A 674 -61.25 -82.87 -9.04
C GLY A 674 -59.87 -83.51 -8.84
N TYR A 675 -59.00 -83.47 -9.84
CA TYR A 675 -57.60 -83.89 -9.69
C TYR A 675 -56.73 -82.76 -9.13
N TYR A 676 -55.53 -83.12 -8.65
CA TYR A 676 -54.57 -82.13 -8.17
C TYR A 676 -53.93 -81.37 -9.33
N PHE A 677 -53.73 -80.08 -9.08
CA PHE A 677 -53.02 -79.15 -9.93
C PHE A 677 -52.22 -78.20 -9.03
N ASN A 678 -50.95 -78.52 -8.82
CA ASN A 678 -50.08 -77.81 -7.90
C ASN A 678 -49.57 -76.55 -8.61
N PRO A 679 -49.71 -75.34 -8.05
CA PRO A 679 -49.08 -74.14 -8.61
C PRO A 679 -47.56 -74.34 -8.62
N ALA A 680 -46.88 -73.85 -9.66
CA ALA A 680 -45.47 -74.13 -9.87
C ALA A 680 -44.77 -72.96 -10.59
N GLY A 681 -43.44 -72.96 -10.56
CA GLY A 681 -42.60 -71.96 -11.22
C GLY A 681 -41.56 -71.37 -10.27
N SER A 682 -40.46 -70.90 -10.85
CA SER A 682 -39.37 -70.25 -10.12
C SER A 682 -38.87 -69.04 -10.92
N TYR A 683 -38.90 -67.88 -10.27
CA TYR A 683 -38.57 -66.59 -10.88
C TYR A 683 -37.50 -65.91 -10.06
N SER A 684 -36.61 -65.15 -10.70
CA SER A 684 -35.54 -64.46 -9.99
C SER A 684 -35.39 -63.03 -10.47
N PHE A 685 -34.80 -62.20 -9.61
CA PHE A 685 -34.32 -60.90 -10.01
C PHE A 685 -33.03 -60.55 -9.30
N ASN A 686 -32.23 -59.71 -9.96
CA ASN A 686 -31.05 -59.08 -9.38
C ASN A 686 -31.34 -57.60 -9.19
N VAL A 687 -31.06 -57.10 -7.99
CA VAL A 687 -30.95 -55.66 -7.74
C VAL A 687 -29.46 -55.35 -7.56
N LYS A 688 -28.97 -54.36 -8.29
CA LYS A 688 -27.63 -53.78 -8.09
C LYS A 688 -27.78 -52.28 -7.83
N THR A 689 -27.11 -51.75 -6.82
CA THR A 689 -27.07 -50.30 -6.56
C THR A 689 -25.63 -49.82 -6.43
N VAL A 690 -25.40 -48.55 -6.76
CA VAL A 690 -24.16 -47.81 -6.55
C VAL A 690 -24.52 -46.47 -5.92
N VAL A 691 -24.08 -46.26 -4.68
CA VAL A 691 -24.34 -45.03 -3.91
C VAL A 691 -23.08 -44.59 -3.17
N TYR A 692 -23.09 -43.38 -2.61
CA TYR A 692 -21.97 -42.81 -1.88
C TYR A 692 -22.39 -42.41 -0.48
N LYS A 693 -21.58 -42.74 0.54
CA LYS A 693 -21.81 -42.33 1.93
C LYS A 693 -20.53 -42.37 2.78
N PRO A 694 -20.47 -41.73 3.96
CA PRO A 694 -19.24 -41.60 4.75
C PRO A 694 -18.88 -42.84 5.59
N VAL A 695 -19.68 -43.92 5.55
CA VAL A 695 -19.46 -45.16 6.31
C VAL A 695 -19.58 -46.39 5.42
N LYS A 696 -19.01 -47.54 5.82
CA LYS A 696 -18.92 -48.77 4.99
C LYS A 696 -20.12 -49.71 5.10
N ASP A 697 -21.10 -49.35 5.92
CA ASP A 697 -22.26 -50.18 6.22
C ASP A 697 -23.13 -50.41 4.97
N ASP A 698 -24.06 -51.37 5.04
CA ASP A 698 -25.06 -51.59 3.98
C ASP A 698 -25.92 -50.34 3.75
N THR A 699 -26.43 -50.15 2.55
CA THR A 699 -27.19 -48.95 2.20
C THR A 699 -28.69 -49.20 2.34
N GLU A 700 -29.40 -48.23 2.92
CA GLU A 700 -30.86 -48.33 3.01
C GLU A 700 -31.49 -48.22 1.61
N ASP A 701 -30.85 -47.52 0.67
CA ASP A 701 -31.21 -47.49 -0.76
C ASP A 701 -31.34 -48.88 -1.35
N HIS A 702 -30.32 -49.73 -1.16
CA HIS A 702 -30.33 -51.08 -1.70
C HIS A 702 -31.39 -51.95 -1.04
N LYS A 703 -31.47 -51.90 0.29
CA LYS A 703 -32.39 -52.70 1.10
C LYS A 703 -33.85 -52.36 0.81
N GLU A 704 -34.20 -51.07 0.76
CA GLU A 704 -35.56 -50.62 0.45
C GLU A 704 -35.95 -51.00 -0.99
N LEU A 705 -35.06 -50.81 -1.96
CA LEU A 705 -35.32 -51.16 -3.35
C LEU A 705 -35.52 -52.67 -3.54
N VAL A 706 -34.68 -53.51 -2.92
CA VAL A 706 -34.87 -54.98 -2.93
C VAL A 706 -36.24 -55.34 -2.39
N GLN A 707 -36.61 -54.83 -1.22
CA GLN A 707 -37.90 -55.16 -0.59
C GLN A 707 -39.08 -54.71 -1.45
N LYS A 708 -39.03 -53.48 -1.99
CA LYS A 708 -40.07 -52.99 -2.90
C LYS A 708 -40.24 -53.84 -4.16
N VAL A 709 -39.14 -54.37 -4.70
CA VAL A 709 -39.19 -55.29 -5.85
C VAL A 709 -39.76 -56.66 -5.44
N ILE A 710 -39.43 -57.18 -4.25
CA ILE A 710 -40.08 -58.39 -3.69
C ILE A 710 -41.60 -58.18 -3.59
N ASP A 711 -42.02 -57.06 -3.00
CA ASP A 711 -43.43 -56.73 -2.74
C ASP A 711 -44.21 -56.45 -4.03
N SER A 712 -43.53 -56.27 -5.16
CA SER A 712 -44.16 -56.07 -6.47
C SER A 712 -44.55 -57.37 -7.18
N PHE A 713 -44.01 -58.53 -6.77
CA PHE A 713 -44.27 -59.80 -7.44
C PHE A 713 -45.69 -60.33 -7.21
N ARG A 714 -46.34 -60.82 -8.26
CA ARG A 714 -47.70 -61.39 -8.22
C ARG A 714 -47.73 -62.73 -8.96
N TYR A 715 -48.16 -63.79 -8.27
CA TYR A 715 -48.56 -65.04 -8.90
C TYR A 715 -50.08 -65.18 -8.83
N GLU A 716 -50.73 -65.24 -9.97
CA GLU A 716 -52.18 -65.13 -10.11
C GLU A 716 -52.75 -66.38 -10.76
N SER A 717 -53.85 -66.93 -10.22
CA SER A 717 -54.59 -68.02 -10.84
C SER A 717 -56.09 -67.89 -10.58
N ASP A 718 -56.91 -68.15 -11.59
CA ASP A 718 -58.37 -68.25 -11.45
C ASP A 718 -58.89 -69.69 -11.35
N LEU A 719 -58.01 -70.68 -11.19
CA LEU A 719 -58.36 -72.07 -10.90
C LEU A 719 -59.12 -72.17 -9.56
N ILE A 720 -60.03 -73.14 -9.50
CA ILE A 720 -60.90 -73.38 -8.37
C ILE A 720 -60.42 -74.63 -7.63
N TYR A 721 -60.06 -74.46 -6.36
CA TYR A 721 -59.54 -75.52 -5.49
C TYR A 721 -60.57 -75.93 -4.45
N ILE A 722 -60.37 -77.11 -3.85
CA ILE A 722 -61.10 -77.56 -2.66
C ILE A 722 -60.15 -77.56 -1.46
N ASN A 723 -60.51 -76.88 -0.38
CA ASN A 723 -59.71 -76.87 0.84
C ASN A 723 -60.04 -78.06 1.77
N ASN A 724 -59.28 -78.22 2.85
CA ASN A 724 -59.46 -79.26 3.86
C ASN A 724 -60.82 -79.21 4.58
N LYS A 725 -61.51 -78.05 4.58
CA LYS A 725 -62.88 -77.87 5.07
C LYS A 725 -63.95 -78.24 4.04
N LYS A 726 -63.55 -78.77 2.87
CA LYS A 726 -64.42 -79.13 1.74
C LYS A 726 -65.15 -77.93 1.12
N ILE A 727 -64.57 -76.74 1.23
CA ILE A 727 -65.09 -75.49 0.66
C ILE A 727 -64.35 -75.20 -0.64
N ALA A 728 -65.09 -74.72 -1.65
CA ALA A 728 -64.50 -74.24 -2.91
C ALA A 728 -63.82 -72.88 -2.68
N VAL A 729 -62.54 -72.78 -3.05
CA VAL A 729 -61.71 -71.61 -2.82
C VAL A 729 -60.88 -71.24 -4.05
N ASN A 730 -60.43 -69.99 -4.13
CA ASN A 730 -59.35 -69.61 -5.06
C ASN A 730 -57.97 -69.97 -4.51
N LEU A 731 -56.92 -69.66 -5.26
CA LEU A 731 -55.52 -69.90 -4.86
C LEU A 731 -55.15 -69.27 -3.50
N SER A 732 -55.73 -68.12 -3.15
CA SER A 732 -55.52 -67.42 -1.88
C SER A 732 -56.38 -67.97 -0.72
N ASN A 733 -57.04 -69.12 -0.92
CA ASN A 733 -57.95 -69.78 0.03
C ASN A 733 -59.20 -68.95 0.38
N GLU A 734 -59.60 -68.02 -0.49
CA GLU A 734 -60.84 -67.26 -0.31
C GLU A 734 -62.03 -68.07 -0.83
N GLU A 735 -63.10 -68.15 -0.04
CA GLU A 735 -64.33 -68.87 -0.40
C GLU A 735 -64.99 -68.30 -1.65
N LEU A 736 -65.44 -69.20 -2.53
CA LEU A 736 -66.13 -68.87 -3.76
C LEU A 736 -67.63 -69.12 -3.62
N SER A 737 -68.43 -68.17 -4.11
CA SER A 737 -69.89 -68.34 -4.17
C SER A 737 -70.28 -69.34 -5.26
N LYS A 738 -71.37 -70.07 -5.02
CA LYS A 738 -71.97 -70.93 -6.05
C LYS A 738 -72.50 -70.09 -7.20
N GLN A 739 -72.30 -70.55 -8.43
CA GLN A 739 -72.81 -69.92 -9.64
C GLN A 739 -73.17 -71.00 -10.66
N GLY A 740 -74.47 -71.14 -10.97
CA GLY A 740 -74.97 -72.24 -11.81
C GLY A 740 -74.65 -73.62 -11.23
N GLY A 741 -74.24 -74.57 -12.09
CA GLY A 741 -73.78 -75.90 -11.70
C GLY A 741 -72.37 -75.96 -11.08
N GLY A 742 -71.73 -74.81 -10.83
CA GLY A 742 -70.36 -74.72 -10.29
C GLY A 742 -70.18 -73.52 -9.37
N PHE A 743 -69.02 -72.86 -9.45
CA PHE A 743 -68.63 -71.74 -8.60
C PHE A 743 -68.19 -70.53 -9.43
N ALA A 744 -68.40 -69.33 -8.88
CA ALA A 744 -67.98 -68.09 -9.50
C ALA A 744 -66.45 -68.03 -9.58
N ARG A 745 -65.92 -67.78 -10.77
CA ARG A 745 -64.47 -67.62 -10.97
C ARG A 745 -64.01 -66.34 -10.30
N LYS A 746 -63.06 -66.47 -9.38
CA LYS A 746 -62.38 -65.34 -8.75
C LYS A 746 -60.88 -65.62 -8.73
N ARG A 747 -60.11 -64.68 -9.24
CA ARG A 747 -58.65 -64.77 -9.24
C ARG A 747 -58.12 -64.77 -7.80
N GLY A 748 -57.31 -65.76 -7.46
CA GLY A 748 -56.44 -65.73 -6.29
C GLY A 748 -55.07 -65.18 -6.65
N VAL A 749 -54.45 -64.47 -5.71
CA VAL A 749 -53.14 -63.82 -5.87
C VAL A 749 -52.25 -64.20 -4.69
N LEU A 750 -51.07 -64.73 -4.99
CA LEU A 750 -49.99 -64.91 -4.02
C LEU A 750 -48.99 -63.78 -4.17
N THR A 751 -48.56 -63.22 -3.03
CA THR A 751 -47.53 -62.19 -2.93
C THR A 751 -46.56 -62.55 -1.81
N ALA A 752 -45.42 -61.86 -1.71
CA ALA A 752 -44.50 -62.06 -0.59
C ALA A 752 -45.15 -61.77 0.78
N GLU A 753 -46.02 -60.74 0.86
CA GLU A 753 -46.77 -60.41 2.08
C GLU A 753 -47.89 -61.43 2.39
N LYS A 754 -48.46 -62.05 1.35
CA LYS A 754 -49.53 -63.05 1.45
C LYS A 754 -49.08 -64.36 0.79
N PRO A 755 -48.11 -65.08 1.39
CA PRO A 755 -47.49 -66.25 0.76
C PRO A 755 -48.31 -67.53 0.96
N LYS A 756 -49.32 -67.49 1.83
CA LYS A 756 -50.17 -68.64 2.15
C LYS A 756 -51.37 -68.71 1.20
N GLY A 757 -51.65 -69.90 0.68
CA GLY A 757 -52.81 -70.16 -0.17
C GLY A 757 -53.71 -71.25 0.38
N VAL A 758 -54.24 -72.09 -0.51
CA VAL A 758 -55.15 -73.22 -0.20
C VAL A 758 -54.64 -74.02 1.01
N ASN A 759 -55.55 -74.41 1.91
CA ASN A 759 -55.25 -75.08 3.19
C ASN A 759 -54.41 -74.26 4.19
N GLY A 760 -54.12 -72.99 3.92
CA GLY A 760 -53.21 -72.17 4.71
C GLY A 760 -51.74 -72.51 4.50
N GLU A 761 -51.41 -73.27 3.45
CA GLU A 761 -50.06 -73.71 3.13
C GLU A 761 -49.23 -72.59 2.52
N VAL A 762 -47.93 -72.58 2.80
CA VAL A 762 -46.99 -71.61 2.21
C VAL A 762 -46.73 -72.02 0.75
N LEU A 763 -47.36 -71.31 -0.18
CA LEU A 763 -47.28 -71.56 -1.62
C LEU A 763 -46.36 -70.58 -2.36
N LEU A 764 -45.76 -69.63 -1.66
CA LEU A 764 -44.74 -68.73 -2.19
C LEU A 764 -43.63 -68.58 -1.16
N ALA A 765 -42.39 -68.87 -1.55
CA ALA A 765 -41.21 -68.64 -0.74
C ALA A 765 -40.28 -67.65 -1.43
N VAL A 766 -39.69 -66.75 -0.65
CA VAL A 766 -38.68 -65.79 -1.10
C VAL A 766 -37.32 -66.25 -0.57
N LEU A 767 -36.38 -66.46 -1.47
CA LEU A 767 -35.00 -66.85 -1.17
C LEU A 767 -34.08 -65.66 -1.48
N ASP A 768 -33.64 -64.99 -0.43
CA ASP A 768 -32.75 -63.83 -0.49
C ASP A 768 -31.55 -64.02 0.44
N ARG A 769 -30.83 -62.93 0.75
CA ARG A 769 -29.66 -62.95 1.63
C ARG A 769 -29.93 -63.44 3.05
N SER A 770 -31.17 -63.35 3.54
CA SER A 770 -31.53 -63.82 4.88
C SER A 770 -31.57 -65.35 4.95
N VAL A 771 -31.82 -66.00 3.82
CA VAL A 771 -31.82 -67.46 3.68
C VAL A 771 -30.42 -67.97 3.32
N ASP A 772 -29.73 -67.26 2.42
CA ASP A 772 -28.40 -67.64 1.94
C ASP A 772 -27.56 -66.40 1.69
N SER A 773 -26.55 -66.20 2.54
CA SER A 773 -25.65 -65.04 2.47
C SER A 773 -24.91 -64.89 1.14
N SER A 774 -24.70 -65.98 0.37
CA SER A 774 -24.05 -65.94 -0.94
C SER A 774 -24.85 -65.18 -2.01
N ARG A 775 -26.13 -64.91 -1.73
CA ARG A 775 -27.03 -64.13 -2.59
C ARG A 775 -26.81 -62.63 -2.51
N TYR A 776 -25.93 -62.17 -1.63
CA TYR A 776 -25.58 -60.77 -1.46
C TYR A 776 -24.06 -60.57 -1.62
N SER A 777 -23.68 -59.50 -2.32
CA SER A 777 -22.30 -59.07 -2.40
C SER A 777 -22.22 -57.55 -2.24
N LYS A 778 -21.12 -57.09 -1.63
CA LYS A 778 -20.82 -55.68 -1.42
C LYS A 778 -19.37 -55.39 -1.79
N GLN A 779 -19.17 -54.35 -2.58
CA GLN A 779 -17.87 -53.76 -2.88
C GLN A 779 -17.84 -52.34 -2.32
N VAL A 780 -16.78 -52.02 -1.57
CA VAL A 780 -16.58 -50.69 -0.97
C VAL A 780 -15.26 -50.13 -1.48
N VAL A 781 -15.32 -48.94 -2.08
CA VAL A 781 -14.15 -48.22 -2.59
C VAL A 781 -14.12 -46.83 -1.95
N GLU A 782 -13.01 -46.49 -1.28
CA GLU A 782 -12.85 -45.16 -0.69
C GLU A 782 -12.47 -44.14 -1.77
N LEU A 783 -13.20 -43.02 -1.80
CA LEU A 783 -12.88 -41.88 -2.64
C LEU A 783 -11.74 -41.10 -2.01
N LYS A 784 -10.52 -41.35 -2.50
CA LYS A 784 -9.32 -40.65 -2.03
C LYS A 784 -9.48 -39.13 -2.12
N HIS A 785 -9.04 -38.44 -1.08
CA HIS A 785 -8.88 -37.00 -1.04
C HIS A 785 -7.56 -36.64 -0.38
N SER A 786 -7.13 -35.41 -0.58
CA SER A 786 -5.98 -34.82 0.09
C SER A 786 -6.26 -33.37 0.40
N GLN A 787 -5.95 -32.95 1.61
CA GLN A 787 -5.90 -31.53 1.96
C GLN A 787 -4.70 -30.80 1.34
N ASN A 788 -3.63 -31.51 0.96
CA ASN A 788 -2.42 -30.93 0.38
C ASN A 788 -2.60 -30.48 -1.08
N THR A 789 -1.99 -29.35 -1.45
CA THR A 789 -2.10 -28.72 -2.79
C THR A 789 -1.69 -29.62 -3.96
N GLY A 790 -0.71 -30.50 -3.76
CA GLY A 790 -0.22 -31.46 -4.76
C GLY A 790 -0.71 -32.90 -4.58
N GLY A 791 -1.59 -33.15 -3.60
CA GLY A 791 -2.06 -34.50 -3.32
C GLY A 791 -3.18 -34.97 -4.26
N GLU A 792 -3.39 -36.29 -4.27
CA GLU A 792 -4.39 -36.93 -5.11
C GLU A 792 -5.79 -36.77 -4.49
N THR A 793 -6.71 -36.16 -5.25
CA THR A 793 -8.13 -36.05 -4.88
C THR A 793 -8.98 -36.58 -6.01
N HIS A 794 -9.95 -37.45 -5.69
CA HIS A 794 -10.86 -38.05 -6.65
C HIS A 794 -11.74 -36.99 -7.33
N ASP A 795 -12.08 -37.19 -8.60
CA ASP A 795 -12.84 -36.19 -9.38
C ASP A 795 -14.25 -35.93 -8.83
N HIS A 796 -14.84 -36.91 -8.13
CA HIS A 796 -16.14 -36.71 -7.45
C HIS A 796 -16.06 -35.63 -6.37
N TRP A 797 -14.99 -35.60 -5.58
CA TRP A 797 -14.75 -34.52 -4.61
C TRP A 797 -14.58 -33.18 -5.32
N LYS A 798 -13.79 -33.14 -6.40
CA LYS A 798 -13.52 -31.92 -7.17
C LYS A 798 -14.78 -31.29 -7.78
N LYS A 799 -15.77 -32.10 -8.15
CA LYS A 799 -17.04 -31.61 -8.74
C LYS A 799 -17.90 -30.80 -7.76
N VAL A 800 -17.75 -31.04 -6.46
CA VAL A 800 -18.57 -30.43 -5.39
C VAL A 800 -17.80 -29.38 -4.56
N MET A 801 -16.55 -29.10 -4.91
CA MET A 801 -15.69 -28.11 -4.26
C MET A 801 -15.35 -26.97 -5.21
N GLU A 802 -15.03 -25.81 -4.64
CA GLU A 802 -14.76 -24.61 -5.41
C GLU A 802 -13.33 -24.55 -5.98
N GLY A 803 -13.18 -24.00 -7.19
CA GLY A 803 -11.88 -23.71 -7.80
C GLY A 803 -11.25 -24.87 -8.59
N TYR A 804 -11.98 -25.98 -8.79
CA TYR A 804 -11.55 -27.08 -9.66
C TYR A 804 -12.15 -26.97 -11.07
N SER A 805 -11.41 -27.43 -12.08
CA SER A 805 -11.90 -27.50 -13.47
C SER A 805 -13.09 -28.46 -13.65
N GLN A 806 -13.23 -29.45 -12.77
CA GLN A 806 -14.35 -30.38 -12.73
C GLN A 806 -15.62 -29.76 -12.14
N SER A 807 -15.48 -28.65 -11.41
CA SER A 807 -16.59 -27.89 -10.85
C SER A 807 -17.03 -26.79 -11.81
N SER A 808 -18.25 -26.29 -11.64
CA SER A 808 -18.75 -25.10 -12.35
C SER A 808 -18.10 -23.79 -11.88
N THR A 809 -17.16 -23.85 -10.93
CA THR A 809 -16.53 -22.70 -10.26
C THR A 809 -15.02 -22.66 -10.47
N ALA A 810 -14.52 -23.24 -11.57
CA ALA A 810 -13.11 -23.16 -11.96
C ALA A 810 -12.57 -21.71 -11.98
N GLY A 811 -13.44 -20.75 -12.33
CA GLY A 811 -13.11 -19.31 -12.35
C GLY A 811 -12.66 -18.74 -11.00
N SER A 812 -13.07 -19.33 -9.87
CA SER A 812 -12.66 -18.86 -8.54
C SER A 812 -11.16 -18.98 -8.32
N ASN A 813 -10.53 -20.04 -8.84
CA ASN A 813 -9.09 -20.23 -8.72
C ASN A 813 -8.32 -19.26 -9.65
N SER A 814 -8.79 -19.06 -10.88
CA SER A 814 -8.12 -18.16 -11.83
C SER A 814 -8.28 -16.68 -11.50
N SER A 815 -9.43 -16.27 -10.96
CA SER A 815 -9.74 -14.87 -10.68
C SER A 815 -9.37 -14.44 -9.27
N PHE A 816 -9.44 -15.36 -8.30
CA PHE A 816 -9.32 -15.04 -6.87
C PHE A 816 -8.33 -15.93 -6.13
N GLU A 817 -7.52 -16.73 -6.82
CA GLU A 817 -6.57 -17.67 -6.20
C GLU A 817 -7.21 -18.54 -5.12
N TYR A 818 -8.51 -18.83 -5.29
CA TYR A 818 -9.33 -19.55 -4.31
C TYR A 818 -9.64 -20.94 -4.82
N LYS A 819 -9.17 -21.93 -4.06
CA LYS A 819 -9.36 -23.35 -4.32
C LYS A 819 -9.51 -24.09 -3.01
N GLU A 820 -10.54 -24.93 -2.94
CA GLU A 820 -10.87 -25.70 -1.76
C GLU A 820 -10.20 -27.07 -1.77
N PHE A 821 -10.05 -27.66 -0.60
CA PHE A 821 -9.56 -29.02 -0.40
C PHE A 821 -10.37 -29.66 0.72
N VAL A 822 -10.63 -30.96 0.62
CA VAL A 822 -11.33 -31.70 1.69
C VAL A 822 -10.45 -31.68 2.93
N LYS A 823 -11.00 -31.28 4.08
CA LYS A 823 -10.28 -31.33 5.37
C LYS A 823 -10.07 -32.79 5.77
N ASP A 824 -8.86 -33.13 6.18
CA ASP A 824 -8.49 -34.51 6.54
C ASP A 824 -9.42 -35.09 7.62
N GLY A 825 -9.66 -36.40 7.55
CA GLY A 825 -10.49 -37.14 8.52
C GLY A 825 -11.94 -37.36 8.07
N GLN A 826 -12.29 -37.03 6.83
CA GLN A 826 -13.65 -37.12 6.30
C GLN A 826 -13.75 -38.12 5.13
N PRO A 827 -13.97 -39.42 5.42
CA PRO A 827 -14.04 -40.43 4.37
C PRO A 827 -15.35 -40.34 3.58
N MET A 828 -15.29 -40.78 2.32
CA MET A 828 -16.46 -41.01 1.48
C MET A 828 -16.24 -42.30 0.71
N TYR A 829 -17.22 -43.19 0.68
CA TYR A 829 -17.11 -44.49 0.02
C TYR A 829 -18.11 -44.59 -1.11
N GLU A 830 -17.67 -45.09 -2.26
CA GLU A 830 -18.54 -45.69 -3.28
C GLU A 830 -18.88 -47.11 -2.83
N ILE A 831 -20.17 -47.39 -2.69
CA ILE A 831 -20.67 -48.68 -2.24
C ILE A 831 -21.52 -49.26 -3.37
N THR A 832 -21.06 -50.41 -3.87
CA THR A 832 -21.80 -51.22 -4.83
C THR A 832 -22.36 -52.44 -4.12
N GLU A 833 -23.69 -52.58 -4.09
CA GLU A 833 -24.37 -53.72 -3.50
C GLU A 833 -25.15 -54.49 -4.57
N GLN A 834 -25.17 -55.81 -4.48
CA GLN A 834 -25.94 -56.66 -5.37
C GLN A 834 -26.64 -57.77 -4.58
N THR A 835 -27.95 -57.93 -4.80
CA THR A 835 -28.76 -59.01 -4.21
C THR A 835 -29.46 -59.80 -5.30
N LYS A 836 -29.33 -61.12 -5.29
CA LYS A 836 -30.14 -62.06 -6.08
C LYS A 836 -31.29 -62.60 -5.24
N VAL A 837 -32.52 -62.36 -5.66
CA VAL A 837 -33.71 -62.94 -5.04
C VAL A 837 -34.29 -64.01 -5.96
N THR A 838 -34.74 -65.13 -5.39
CA THR A 838 -35.51 -66.16 -6.10
C THR A 838 -36.85 -66.35 -5.40
N ILE A 839 -37.94 -66.29 -6.16
CA ILE A 839 -39.29 -66.54 -5.71
C ILE A 839 -39.72 -67.92 -6.24
N VAL A 840 -39.98 -68.84 -5.32
CA VAL A 840 -40.34 -70.23 -5.63
C VAL A 840 -41.81 -70.44 -5.30
N ILE A 841 -42.58 -70.91 -6.28
CA ILE A 841 -43.99 -71.23 -6.11
C ILE A 841 -44.14 -72.69 -5.69
N ASN A 842 -44.92 -72.91 -4.63
CA ASN A 842 -45.15 -74.19 -3.97
C ASN A 842 -43.84 -74.94 -3.63
N PRO A 843 -43.00 -74.38 -2.74
CA PRO A 843 -41.65 -74.92 -2.48
C PRO A 843 -41.64 -76.35 -1.91
N LYS A 844 -42.75 -76.80 -1.30
CA LYS A 844 -42.91 -78.16 -0.77
C LYS A 844 -43.56 -79.13 -1.77
N ASN A 845 -43.92 -78.64 -2.96
CA ASN A 845 -44.74 -79.33 -3.95
C ASN A 845 -45.99 -79.99 -3.34
N SER A 846 -46.70 -79.24 -2.49
CA SER A 846 -47.91 -79.74 -1.85
C SER A 846 -49.02 -79.96 -2.87
N TYR A 847 -49.76 -81.06 -2.70
CA TYR A 847 -50.87 -81.42 -3.56
C TYR A 847 -52.11 -80.55 -3.32
N LEU A 848 -52.48 -79.74 -4.32
CA LEU A 848 -53.69 -78.91 -4.28
C LEU A 848 -54.74 -79.47 -5.24
N TYR A 849 -55.87 -79.93 -4.70
CA TYR A 849 -56.95 -80.51 -5.50
C TYR A 849 -57.85 -79.42 -6.06
N THR A 850 -58.11 -79.49 -7.36
CA THR A 850 -59.16 -78.67 -7.98
C THR A 850 -60.53 -79.16 -7.51
N HIS A 851 -61.53 -78.28 -7.45
CA HIS A 851 -62.87 -78.68 -7.03
C HIS A 851 -63.54 -79.52 -8.14
N ALA A 852 -64.20 -80.64 -7.79
CA ALA A 852 -64.81 -81.54 -8.78
C ALA A 852 -65.91 -80.88 -9.64
N ASN A 853 -66.62 -79.88 -9.10
CA ASN A 853 -67.60 -79.06 -9.84
C ASN A 853 -66.99 -77.80 -10.47
N MET A 854 -65.67 -77.75 -10.68
CA MET A 854 -65.03 -76.70 -11.49
C MET A 854 -65.49 -76.86 -12.94
N GLY A 855 -66.17 -75.85 -13.47
CA GLY A 855 -66.78 -75.92 -14.79
C GLY A 855 -65.76 -75.91 -15.94
N ASP A 856 -66.15 -76.52 -17.05
CA ASP A 856 -65.38 -76.51 -18.29
C ASP A 856 -64.97 -75.10 -18.74
N GLY A 857 -63.75 -74.99 -19.30
CA GLY A 857 -63.30 -73.78 -19.98
C GLY A 857 -61.81 -73.49 -19.79
N GLU A 858 -61.37 -72.33 -20.27
CA GLU A 858 -59.98 -71.87 -20.10
C GLU A 858 -59.81 -71.15 -18.76
N TYR A 859 -58.77 -71.53 -18.03
CA TYR A 859 -58.31 -70.92 -16.79
C TYR A 859 -56.93 -70.33 -17.01
N LEU A 860 -56.67 -69.16 -16.42
CA LEU A 860 -55.44 -68.42 -16.58
C LEU A 860 -54.59 -68.50 -15.32
N ILE A 861 -53.32 -68.82 -15.53
CA ILE A 861 -52.27 -68.59 -14.55
C ILE A 861 -51.33 -67.53 -15.11
N ARG A 862 -51.00 -66.52 -14.32
CA ARG A 862 -50.20 -65.37 -14.74
C ARG A 862 -49.20 -65.00 -13.66
N VAL A 863 -47.99 -64.70 -14.10
CA VAL A 863 -46.97 -64.07 -13.26
C VAL A 863 -46.71 -62.68 -13.78
N SER A 864 -46.88 -61.70 -12.92
CA SER A 864 -46.71 -60.30 -13.23
C SER A 864 -45.95 -59.58 -12.11
N ILE A 865 -45.32 -58.48 -12.47
CA ILE A 865 -44.66 -57.56 -11.55
C ILE A 865 -45.48 -56.28 -11.54
N GLY A 866 -45.92 -55.84 -10.38
CA GLY A 866 -46.65 -54.59 -10.19
C GLY A 866 -45.74 -53.36 -10.33
N ASP A 867 -46.34 -52.20 -10.57
CA ASP A 867 -45.62 -50.92 -10.51
C ASP A 867 -45.14 -50.67 -9.06
N VAL A 868 -43.91 -50.19 -8.92
CA VAL A 868 -43.32 -49.80 -7.64
C VAL A 868 -43.34 -48.28 -7.51
N ASP A 869 -44.06 -47.79 -6.51
CA ASP A 869 -44.11 -46.38 -6.17
C ASP A 869 -42.85 -45.95 -5.39
N LEU A 870 -41.96 -45.24 -6.08
CA LEU A 870 -40.72 -44.72 -5.51
C LEU A 870 -40.94 -43.41 -4.76
N SER A 871 -42.00 -42.65 -5.07
CA SER A 871 -42.24 -41.31 -4.53
C SER A 871 -42.46 -41.27 -3.01
N LYS A 872 -42.86 -42.41 -2.43
CA LYS A 872 -43.06 -42.58 -0.99
C LYS A 872 -41.77 -42.89 -0.21
N SER A 873 -40.64 -43.10 -0.89
CA SER A 873 -39.37 -43.29 -0.21
C SER A 873 -38.91 -42.01 0.49
N LYS A 874 -38.23 -42.16 1.62
CA LYS A 874 -37.51 -41.06 2.27
C LYS A 874 -36.12 -40.83 1.66
N LEU A 875 -35.70 -41.70 0.76
CA LEU A 875 -34.39 -41.69 0.12
C LEU A 875 -34.42 -40.87 -1.18
N ALA A 876 -33.26 -40.42 -1.63
CA ALA A 876 -33.10 -39.44 -2.69
C ALA A 876 -33.61 -39.90 -4.07
N TYR A 877 -33.80 -41.21 -4.28
CA TYR A 877 -34.42 -41.71 -5.50
C TYR A 877 -35.95 -41.48 -5.56
N ASN A 878 -36.57 -40.95 -4.50
CA ASN A 878 -38.01 -40.64 -4.48
C ASN A 878 -38.45 -39.62 -5.55
N VAL A 879 -37.50 -38.86 -6.10
CA VAL A 879 -37.72 -37.93 -7.22
C VAL A 879 -37.98 -38.65 -8.55
N LEU A 880 -37.74 -39.97 -8.61
CA LEU A 880 -37.99 -40.75 -9.81
C LEU A 880 -39.47 -41.06 -9.97
N GLN A 881 -39.90 -41.11 -11.23
CA GLN A 881 -41.19 -41.67 -11.60
C GLN A 881 -41.34 -43.13 -11.10
N PRO A 882 -42.58 -43.65 -10.95
CA PRO A 882 -42.79 -45.04 -10.56
C PRO A 882 -42.00 -46.01 -11.46
N LEU A 883 -41.34 -46.99 -10.84
CA LEU A 883 -40.71 -48.08 -11.57
C LEU A 883 -41.83 -48.96 -12.10
N ARG A 884 -42.06 -48.90 -13.41
CA ARG A 884 -43.12 -49.67 -14.06
C ARG A 884 -42.88 -51.15 -13.82
N GLY A 885 -43.94 -51.91 -13.68
CA GLY A 885 -43.91 -53.36 -13.51
C GLY A 885 -43.63 -54.10 -14.81
N ILE A 886 -43.97 -55.39 -14.83
CA ILE A 886 -43.92 -56.27 -16.00
C ILE A 886 -45.28 -56.95 -16.10
N THR A 887 -46.02 -56.68 -17.16
CA THR A 887 -47.40 -57.18 -17.27
C THR A 887 -47.45 -58.70 -17.43
N ALA A 888 -46.53 -59.30 -18.17
CA ALA A 888 -46.49 -60.76 -18.36
C ALA A 888 -45.03 -61.24 -18.26
N LEU A 889 -44.60 -61.60 -17.04
CA LEU A 889 -43.31 -62.24 -16.83
C LEU A 889 -43.36 -63.72 -17.25
N ASP A 890 -44.48 -64.38 -16.95
CA ASP A 890 -44.80 -65.75 -17.38
C ASP A 890 -46.32 -65.93 -17.37
N GLY A 891 -46.84 -66.93 -18.07
CA GLY A 891 -48.26 -67.24 -18.07
C GLY A 891 -48.60 -68.52 -18.82
N MET A 892 -49.69 -69.14 -18.39
CA MET A 892 -50.21 -70.38 -18.96
C MET A 892 -51.73 -70.36 -18.98
N LYS A 893 -52.30 -70.95 -20.04
CA LYS A 893 -53.72 -71.30 -20.08
C LYS A 893 -53.89 -72.79 -19.80
N VAL A 894 -54.73 -73.12 -18.83
CA VAL A 894 -55.12 -74.48 -18.47
C VAL A 894 -56.55 -74.71 -18.97
N THR A 895 -56.78 -75.80 -19.69
CA THR A 895 -58.11 -76.13 -20.22
C THR A 895 -58.75 -77.19 -19.35
N VAL A 896 -59.86 -76.85 -18.70
CA VAL A 896 -60.65 -77.81 -17.91
C VAL A 896 -61.72 -78.40 -18.81
N LYS A 897 -61.75 -79.73 -18.93
CA LYS A 897 -62.76 -80.48 -19.69
C LYS A 897 -63.09 -81.79 -19.00
N GLY A 898 -64.33 -81.90 -18.53
CA GLY A 898 -64.79 -83.04 -17.73
C GLY A 898 -64.33 -82.98 -16.27
N SER A 899 -64.69 -83.99 -15.51
CA SER A 899 -64.42 -84.12 -14.08
C SER A 899 -63.90 -85.51 -13.72
N MET A 900 -63.34 -85.65 -12.52
CA MET A 900 -62.91 -86.93 -11.98
C MET A 900 -64.06 -87.95 -11.89
N TYR A 901 -65.32 -87.50 -11.87
CA TYR A 901 -66.46 -88.42 -11.92
C TYR A 901 -66.55 -89.14 -13.27
N ASP A 902 -66.13 -88.51 -14.36
CA ASP A 902 -66.14 -89.11 -15.70
C ASP A 902 -65.15 -90.28 -15.80
N ASP A 903 -64.13 -90.33 -14.92
CA ASP A 903 -63.16 -91.42 -14.83
C ASP A 903 -63.56 -92.49 -13.80
N LEU A 904 -64.49 -92.17 -12.89
CA LEU A 904 -64.98 -93.10 -11.86
C LEU A 904 -66.20 -93.91 -12.32
N PHE A 905 -66.90 -93.42 -13.34
CA PHE A 905 -68.12 -94.04 -13.90
C PHE A 905 -67.94 -94.58 -15.33
N ASN A 906 -66.72 -94.53 -15.87
CA ASN A 906 -66.25 -95.26 -17.05
C ASN A 906 -65.37 -96.44 -16.61
#